data_AF-A0A2T8KX85-F1
#
_entry.id   AF-A0A2T8KX85-F1
#
_cell.length_a   1.000
_cell.length_b   1.000
_cell.length_c   1.000
_cell.angle_alpha   90.00
_cell.angle_beta   90.00
_cell.angle_gamma   90.00
#
_symmetry.space_group_name_H-M   'P 1'
#
loop_
_entity.id
_entity.type
_entity.pdbx_description
1 polymer ?
#
loop_
_entity_poly.entity_id
_entity_poly.type
_entity_poly.pdbx_seq_one_letter_code
_entity_poly.pdbx_strand_id
1 'polypeptide(L)'
;MSDYYVSDDDVVLVRQESPDGHGFRARSARGKETTSRYGSWEQGELERHMFSWSLQDVLNKNLLKKKVKKIPKTFTSLKDYLQSFMMPLIEETRADLCSALEGIKHAPAADVVRMEQLPTDQAIFSITVRKADPNAPQRDQVYTPKDADVLVLTDRKPRHSTDLGRTGKSYLIGSVLKAEGGDGTVVRLSRRPEEGLPLVAFGQGYNASSSVLPSCLLDGDLGALEEFELNDSQLKAVQDCVSAMKEPTCSVRLIKGPPGTGKTKTISALLWSMLIKNHRTVTCAPTNTAVVEVASRVLSLIEESSGGGSKMCFFSDVVLFGNEGRMGADGDLNRIFMESRIRRLRQCLMPGSGWTHCLSSMLSLLEHPLVKYERYTAGIEDDISELILEEKEVRHDLVTRMKNENVQTSSRKEKIMELQKKLQEVQKSIQEIEKNKMSFKTHFQSNYKSLEKDLKSCVGIFCDDLPRTATSGENFRCMAELKQARTSCLLKLKHLSAHFDLPELFDSRTIEEFLLQRAKSVLCTASSSYRLHYQQKAQPFEVLVVDEAAQLKECESLIPLQLPGVRHAILIGDERQLPALVKSKVCDDAGFGRSLFERLTSLGQPKHLLDVQYRMHPWISKFPVVSFYGGTIADGPNVLNRDYERRYLTGPMYGSYSFINIDGGNESTGKHDRSLINPVEAAAVARIVQKLFKESVDTRREVRVGVVSPYKGQVRAIQEKLAGAYATHDGFSVKVRSVDGFQGAEEDVIIFSAVRSNTAGKIGFLADINRTNVALTRAKHCLWILGDAKTLASGKTIWRQIVADAKDRGRFFEAKDDKDLSDAVIKAAIDLDEVESLLKFDGLRIGRGGGSRSGVRW
;
A
#
# COMPACT_ATOMS: atom_id res chain seq x y z
N MET A 1 -4.79 7.26 -16.39
CA MET A 1 -5.07 5.81 -16.27
C MET A 1 -4.20 5.28 -15.15
N SER A 2 -4.62 5.52 -13.92
CA SER A 2 -3.91 5.16 -12.71
C SER A 2 -4.90 4.55 -11.72
N ASP A 3 -4.38 3.64 -10.90
CA ASP A 3 -5.00 3.12 -9.68
C ASP A 3 -6.21 2.17 -9.84
N TYR A 4 -6.41 1.35 -8.80
CA TYR A 4 -7.55 0.44 -8.60
C TYR A 4 -7.61 -0.87 -9.43
N TYR A 5 -6.46 -1.51 -9.64
CA TYR A 5 -6.32 -2.97 -9.45
C TYR A 5 -4.96 -3.28 -8.82
N VAL A 6 -4.96 -3.59 -7.52
CA VAL A 6 -3.84 -4.20 -6.77
C VAL A 6 -4.42 -5.18 -5.74
N SER A 7 -5.22 -6.14 -6.22
CA SER A 7 -4.91 -7.51 -5.82
C SER A 7 -3.82 -7.95 -6.80
N ASP A 8 -2.58 -7.98 -6.32
CA ASP A 8 -1.50 -8.60 -7.08
C ASP A 8 -1.70 -10.12 -6.95
N ASP A 9 -2.71 -10.59 -7.70
CA ASP A 9 -3.03 -11.99 -8.03
C ASP A 9 -1.97 -12.53 -9.00
N ASP A 10 -0.71 -12.24 -8.67
CA ASP A 10 0.45 -12.48 -9.47
C ASP A 10 0.78 -13.97 -9.37
N VAL A 11 0.36 -14.70 -10.41
CA VAL A 11 1.21 -15.71 -11.03
C VAL A 11 1.96 -14.99 -12.13
N VAL A 12 3.11 -14.42 -11.78
CA VAL A 12 4.08 -13.84 -12.71
C VAL A 12 4.56 -14.92 -13.68
N LEU A 13 5.19 -14.56 -14.81
CA LEU A 13 5.66 -15.50 -15.83
C LEU A 13 7.10 -15.22 -16.21
N VAL A 14 7.98 -16.20 -16.26
CA VAL A 14 9.36 -16.01 -16.71
C VAL A 14 9.70 -17.07 -17.74
N ARG A 15 10.31 -16.57 -18.81
CA ARG A 15 10.71 -17.29 -20.02
C ARG A 15 12.18 -17.68 -19.91
N GLN A 16 12.72 -18.46 -20.83
CA GLN A 16 14.18 -18.49 -21.05
C GLN A 16 14.45 -17.97 -22.46
N GLU A 17 15.57 -17.30 -22.66
CA GLU A 17 16.11 -17.10 -24.00
C GLU A 17 17.27 -18.07 -24.26
N SER A 18 17.30 -18.59 -25.48
CA SER A 18 18.40 -19.39 -26.00
C SER A 18 19.19 -18.54 -27.00
N PRO A 19 20.27 -17.85 -26.57
CA PRO A 19 21.36 -17.56 -27.48
C PRO A 19 22.02 -18.90 -27.83
N ASP A 20 21.97 -19.23 -29.12
CA ASP A 20 22.53 -20.43 -29.76
C ASP A 20 21.92 -21.79 -29.37
N GLY A 21 22.01 -22.73 -30.32
CA GLY A 21 21.27 -24.00 -30.34
C GLY A 21 21.84 -25.12 -29.47
N HIS A 22 22.26 -24.84 -28.24
CA HIS A 22 22.81 -25.84 -27.32
C HIS A 22 22.00 -25.94 -26.02
N GLY A 23 21.45 -27.14 -25.76
CA GLY A 23 20.70 -27.43 -24.54
C GLY A 23 21.58 -27.35 -23.29
N PHE A 24 21.06 -26.70 -22.24
CA PHE A 24 21.74 -26.62 -20.94
C PHE A 24 21.86 -28.00 -20.29
N ARG A 25 23.10 -28.54 -20.27
CA ARG A 25 23.41 -29.75 -19.49
C ARG A 25 23.40 -29.45 -17.99
N ALA A 26 22.54 -30.13 -17.24
CA ALA A 26 22.56 -30.11 -15.78
C ALA A 26 23.89 -30.68 -15.24
N ARG A 27 24.82 -29.81 -14.83
CA ARG A 27 26.11 -30.22 -14.25
C ARG A 27 25.92 -30.61 -12.78
N SER A 28 25.93 -31.90 -12.48
CA SER A 28 26.01 -32.40 -11.11
C SER A 28 27.37 -32.02 -10.48
N ALA A 29 27.36 -31.07 -9.55
CA ALA A 29 28.55 -30.68 -8.80
C ALA A 29 28.89 -31.75 -7.74
N ARG A 30 29.83 -32.64 -8.05
CA ARG A 30 30.42 -33.57 -7.07
C ARG A 30 31.48 -32.84 -6.24
N GLY A 31 31.06 -32.29 -5.11
CA GLY A 31 31.92 -31.70 -4.07
C GLY A 31 31.40 -32.03 -2.66
N LYS A 32 32.28 -32.11 -1.67
CA LYS A 32 31.93 -32.49 -0.28
C LYS A 32 31.44 -31.27 0.54
N GLU A 33 30.84 -31.56 1.69
CA GLU A 33 30.67 -30.64 2.85
C GLU A 33 29.84 -29.36 2.64
N THR A 34 28.53 -29.50 2.37
CA THR A 34 27.57 -28.37 2.43
C THR A 34 26.22 -28.67 3.11
N THR A 35 26.02 -29.88 3.63
CA THR A 35 24.72 -30.37 4.16
C THR A 35 24.10 -29.56 5.30
N SER A 36 24.90 -28.76 6.03
CA SER A 36 24.44 -27.93 7.14
C SER A 36 23.56 -26.73 6.71
N ARG A 37 23.84 -26.08 5.57
CA ARG A 37 23.19 -24.80 5.21
C ARG A 37 21.74 -24.91 4.71
N TYR A 38 21.31 -26.07 4.22
CA TYR A 38 20.04 -26.23 3.50
C TYR A 38 19.04 -27.18 4.19
N GLY A 39 19.40 -27.73 5.36
CA GLY A 39 18.58 -28.74 6.05
C GLY A 39 17.26 -28.22 6.63
N SER A 40 17.10 -26.91 6.83
CA SER A 40 15.86 -26.31 7.36
C SER A 40 14.75 -26.12 6.33
N TRP A 41 15.00 -26.49 5.06
CA TRP A 41 14.08 -26.25 3.95
C TRP A 41 13.23 -27.48 3.65
N GLU A 42 12.39 -27.90 4.59
CA GLU A 42 11.38 -28.94 4.33
C GLU A 42 10.21 -28.41 3.49
N GLN A 43 9.43 -29.31 2.87
CA GLN A 43 8.27 -28.96 2.04
C GLN A 43 6.98 -28.97 2.87
N GLY A 44 6.29 -27.84 2.93
CA GLY A 44 5.06 -27.67 3.69
C GLY A 44 3.87 -28.47 3.11
N GLU A 45 2.87 -28.78 3.94
CA GLU A 45 1.70 -29.57 3.48
C GLU A 45 0.88 -28.84 2.40
N LEU A 46 0.81 -27.51 2.50
CA LEU A 46 0.16 -26.66 1.50
C LEU A 46 0.92 -26.71 0.16
N GLU A 47 2.26 -26.61 0.16
CA GLU A 47 3.07 -26.77 -1.05
C GLU A 47 2.91 -28.16 -1.67
N ARG A 48 2.86 -29.23 -0.85
CA ARG A 48 2.62 -30.60 -1.33
C ARG A 48 1.27 -30.71 -2.04
N HIS A 49 0.21 -30.08 -1.50
CA HIS A 49 -1.08 -30.02 -2.18
C HIS A 49 -1.06 -29.18 -3.46
N MET A 50 -0.48 -27.98 -3.44
CA MET A 50 -0.42 -27.10 -4.60
C MET A 50 0.36 -27.73 -5.77
N PHE A 51 1.50 -28.39 -5.47
CA PHE A 51 2.32 -29.06 -6.49
C PHE A 51 1.72 -30.40 -6.98
N SER A 52 0.70 -30.93 -6.29
CA SER A 52 -0.02 -32.13 -6.73
C SER A 52 -1.11 -31.86 -7.77
N TRP A 53 -1.49 -30.60 -8.00
CA TRP A 53 -2.56 -30.24 -8.93
C TRP A 53 -2.09 -30.14 -10.38
N SER A 54 -2.88 -30.72 -11.29
CA SER A 54 -2.81 -30.34 -12.71
C SER A 54 -3.56 -29.03 -12.97
N LEU A 55 -3.30 -28.39 -14.10
CA LEU A 55 -4.10 -27.27 -14.60
C LEU A 55 -5.61 -27.57 -14.64
N GLN A 56 -6.01 -28.83 -14.91
CA GLN A 56 -7.44 -29.21 -14.88
C GLN A 56 -8.00 -29.19 -13.46
N ASP A 57 -7.22 -29.61 -12.45
CA ASP A 57 -7.61 -29.52 -11.04
C ASP A 57 -7.72 -28.07 -10.58
N VAL A 58 -6.76 -27.22 -10.95
CA VAL A 58 -6.77 -25.78 -10.61
C VAL A 58 -7.99 -25.09 -11.24
N LEU A 59 -8.33 -25.37 -12.50
CA LEU A 59 -9.51 -24.81 -13.16
C LEU A 59 -10.85 -25.43 -12.70
N ASN A 60 -10.83 -26.59 -12.03
CA ASN A 60 -12.03 -27.27 -11.56
C ASN A 60 -12.59 -26.61 -10.29
N LYS A 61 -13.53 -25.69 -10.47
CA LYS A 61 -14.25 -24.95 -9.40
C LYS A 61 -15.15 -25.84 -8.51
N ASN A 62 -15.11 -27.17 -8.65
CA ASN A 62 -15.76 -28.14 -7.75
C ASN A 62 -14.78 -29.17 -7.14
N LEU A 63 -13.46 -29.09 -7.41
CA LEU A 63 -12.47 -30.11 -7.05
C LEU A 63 -12.58 -30.59 -5.59
N LEU A 64 -12.64 -29.64 -4.65
CA LEU A 64 -12.63 -29.93 -3.21
C LEU A 64 -14.03 -29.82 -2.58
N LYS A 65 -15.11 -29.69 -3.37
CA LYS A 65 -16.49 -29.48 -2.91
C LYS A 65 -17.04 -30.58 -1.99
N LYS A 66 -16.50 -31.81 -2.09
CA LYS A 66 -16.85 -32.92 -1.17
C LYS A 66 -15.93 -33.01 0.06
N LYS A 67 -14.81 -32.28 0.09
CA LYS A 67 -13.80 -32.29 1.17
C LYS A 67 -13.92 -31.08 2.09
N VAL A 68 -14.24 -29.91 1.55
CA VAL A 68 -14.55 -28.71 2.33
C VAL A 68 -15.84 -28.94 3.11
N LYS A 69 -15.76 -28.79 4.43
CA LYS A 69 -16.90 -28.89 5.36
C LYS A 69 -17.27 -27.50 5.87
N LYS A 70 -18.54 -27.32 6.25
CA LYS A 70 -19.02 -26.09 6.88
C LYS A 70 -18.30 -25.86 8.22
N ILE A 71 -17.76 -24.66 8.41
CA ILE A 71 -16.96 -24.30 9.59
C ILE A 71 -17.91 -24.12 10.81
N PRO A 72 -17.66 -24.82 11.94
CA PRO A 72 -18.41 -24.67 13.18
C PRO A 72 -18.41 -23.25 13.76
N LYS A 73 -19.34 -22.96 14.68
CA LYS A 73 -19.27 -21.76 15.54
C LYS A 73 -18.36 -21.95 16.76
N THR A 74 -18.32 -23.17 17.28
CA THR A 74 -17.61 -23.58 18.50
C THR A 74 -16.80 -24.83 18.22
N PHE A 75 -15.71 -25.02 18.98
CA PHE A 75 -14.72 -26.07 18.74
C PHE A 75 -14.33 -26.73 20.06
N THR A 76 -14.11 -28.05 20.05
CA THR A 76 -13.76 -28.86 21.22
C THR A 76 -12.28 -28.81 21.56
N SER A 77 -11.41 -28.50 20.60
CA SER A 77 -9.97 -28.32 20.81
C SER A 77 -9.36 -27.40 19.75
N LEU A 78 -8.13 -26.92 20.01
CA LEU A 78 -7.31 -26.20 19.03
C LEU A 78 -7.04 -27.05 17.77
N LYS A 79 -6.96 -28.38 17.91
CA LYS A 79 -6.77 -29.30 16.77
C LYS A 79 -8.00 -29.31 15.87
N ASP A 80 -9.20 -29.47 16.45
CA ASP A 80 -10.47 -29.46 15.69
C ASP A 80 -10.69 -28.12 14.99
N TYR A 81 -10.28 -27.03 15.65
CA TYR A 81 -10.27 -25.69 15.09
C TYR A 81 -9.36 -25.60 13.85
N LEU A 82 -8.06 -25.85 13.98
CA LEU A 82 -7.11 -25.75 12.87
C LEU A 82 -7.47 -26.69 11.70
N GLN A 83 -7.90 -27.92 11.99
CA GLN A 83 -8.33 -28.88 10.96
C GLN A 83 -9.61 -28.44 10.23
N SER A 84 -10.48 -27.64 10.86
CA SER A 84 -11.69 -27.10 10.21
C SER A 84 -11.36 -26.05 9.14
N PHE A 85 -10.27 -25.28 9.29
CA PHE A 85 -9.85 -24.27 8.32
C PHE A 85 -8.90 -24.79 7.23
N MET A 86 -8.23 -25.92 7.45
CA MET A 86 -7.25 -26.50 6.52
C MET A 86 -7.80 -26.73 5.11
N MET A 87 -8.92 -27.46 4.97
CA MET A 87 -9.51 -27.72 3.64
C MET A 87 -10.10 -26.46 2.96
N PRO A 88 -10.82 -25.57 3.67
CA PRO A 88 -11.20 -24.25 3.14
C PRO A 88 -10.01 -23.42 2.64
N LEU A 89 -8.91 -23.37 3.38
CA LEU A 89 -7.71 -22.61 2.97
C LEU A 89 -7.12 -23.16 1.67
N ILE A 90 -6.97 -24.49 1.57
CA ILE A 90 -6.48 -25.16 0.35
C ILE A 90 -7.40 -24.89 -0.86
N GLU A 91 -8.73 -24.90 -0.68
CA GLU A 91 -9.69 -24.60 -1.76
C GLU A 91 -9.75 -23.11 -2.13
N GLU A 92 -9.51 -22.20 -1.18
CA GLU A 92 -9.34 -20.78 -1.48
C GLU A 92 -8.04 -20.56 -2.27
N THR A 93 -6.90 -21.12 -1.85
CA THR A 93 -5.64 -21.04 -2.61
C THR A 93 -5.76 -21.61 -4.02
N ARG A 94 -6.56 -22.68 -4.22
CA ARG A 94 -6.91 -23.18 -5.56
C ARG A 94 -7.72 -22.15 -6.36
N ALA A 95 -8.65 -21.44 -5.73
CA ALA A 95 -9.45 -20.39 -6.37
C ALA A 95 -8.65 -19.10 -6.65
N ASP A 96 -7.72 -18.73 -5.78
CA ASP A 96 -6.73 -17.67 -6.00
C ASP A 96 -5.90 -17.97 -7.25
N LEU A 97 -5.29 -19.17 -7.29
CA LEU A 97 -4.48 -19.63 -8.42
C LEU A 97 -5.30 -19.72 -9.72
N CYS A 98 -6.55 -20.17 -9.65
CA CYS A 98 -7.48 -20.16 -10.78
C CYS A 98 -7.78 -18.73 -11.29
N SER A 99 -7.92 -17.76 -10.38
CA SER A 99 -8.17 -16.34 -10.71
C SER A 99 -6.95 -15.70 -11.37
N ALA A 100 -5.75 -15.97 -10.85
CA ALA A 100 -4.49 -15.52 -11.44
C ALA A 100 -4.30 -16.07 -12.87
N LEU A 101 -4.59 -17.36 -13.08
CA LEU A 101 -4.55 -17.99 -14.39
C LEU A 101 -5.58 -17.40 -15.37
N GLU A 102 -6.76 -16.97 -14.92
CA GLU A 102 -7.71 -16.24 -15.78
C GLU A 102 -7.14 -14.88 -16.25
N GLY A 103 -6.26 -14.24 -15.45
CA GLY A 103 -5.56 -12.98 -15.76
C GLY A 103 -4.22 -13.11 -16.52
N ILE A 104 -3.72 -14.34 -16.71
CA ILE A 104 -2.32 -14.68 -17.09
C ILE A 104 -1.70 -13.87 -18.25
N LYS A 105 -2.50 -13.42 -19.22
CA LYS A 105 -2.07 -12.54 -20.33
C LYS A 105 -1.33 -11.28 -19.85
N HIS A 106 -1.78 -10.73 -18.72
CA HIS A 106 -1.36 -9.45 -18.18
C HIS A 106 -0.33 -9.56 -17.04
N ALA A 107 -0.07 -10.77 -16.54
CA ALA A 107 0.93 -11.02 -15.51
C ALA A 107 2.31 -10.46 -15.92
N PRO A 108 3.11 -9.91 -14.99
CA PRO A 108 4.43 -9.37 -15.30
C PRO A 108 5.41 -10.48 -15.70
N ALA A 109 6.57 -10.11 -16.27
CA ALA A 109 7.50 -11.11 -16.78
C ALA A 109 8.99 -10.74 -16.79
N ALA A 110 9.83 -11.77 -16.87
CA ALA A 110 11.28 -11.68 -17.08
C ALA A 110 11.80 -12.84 -17.95
N ASP A 111 13.11 -12.89 -18.18
CA ASP A 111 13.80 -14.04 -18.79
C ASP A 111 14.83 -14.65 -17.81
N VAL A 112 14.87 -15.97 -17.68
CA VAL A 112 15.96 -16.73 -17.03
C VAL A 112 17.16 -16.78 -17.98
N VAL A 113 18.32 -16.45 -17.42
CA VAL A 113 19.63 -16.51 -18.08
C VAL A 113 20.39 -17.78 -17.69
N ARG A 114 20.19 -18.29 -16.47
CA ARG A 114 20.87 -19.47 -15.93
C ARG A 114 20.00 -20.19 -14.90
N MET A 115 20.08 -21.52 -14.85
CA MET A 115 19.39 -22.37 -13.88
C MET A 115 20.27 -23.58 -13.52
N GLU A 116 20.46 -23.85 -12.23
CA GLU A 116 21.37 -24.89 -11.72
C GLU A 116 20.76 -25.64 -10.55
N GLN A 117 20.84 -26.96 -10.51
CA GLN A 117 20.31 -27.75 -9.39
C GLN A 117 21.25 -27.67 -8.18
N LEU A 118 20.71 -27.38 -6.99
CA LEU A 118 21.49 -27.42 -5.75
C LEU A 118 21.68 -28.86 -5.26
N PRO A 119 22.76 -29.17 -4.52
CA PRO A 119 23.05 -30.52 -4.02
C PRO A 119 22.13 -30.91 -2.85
N THR A 120 20.87 -31.18 -3.17
CA THR A 120 19.81 -31.65 -2.26
C THR A 120 18.98 -32.74 -2.94
N ASP A 121 18.41 -33.68 -2.18
CA ASP A 121 17.50 -34.70 -2.75
C ASP A 121 16.18 -34.12 -3.26
N GLN A 122 15.78 -32.94 -2.74
CA GLN A 122 14.64 -32.17 -3.22
C GLN A 122 14.88 -31.54 -4.61
N ALA A 123 13.80 -31.17 -5.30
CA ALA A 123 13.84 -30.46 -6.58
C ALA A 123 14.12 -28.95 -6.38
N ILE A 124 15.27 -28.60 -5.79
CA ILE A 124 15.70 -27.23 -5.51
C ILE A 124 16.77 -26.78 -6.52
N PHE A 125 16.62 -25.56 -7.02
CA PHE A 125 17.47 -24.97 -8.06
C PHE A 125 17.81 -23.51 -7.70
N SER A 126 19.00 -23.03 -8.06
CA SER A 126 19.25 -21.60 -8.21
C SER A 126 18.92 -21.16 -9.64
N ILE A 127 18.36 -19.96 -9.78
CA ILE A 127 18.02 -19.29 -11.02
C ILE A 127 18.61 -17.88 -11.05
N THR A 128 18.98 -17.42 -12.24
CA THR A 128 19.41 -16.03 -12.50
C THR A 128 18.48 -15.45 -13.55
N VAL A 129 17.81 -14.33 -13.23
CA VAL A 129 16.97 -13.59 -14.18
C VAL A 129 17.72 -12.43 -14.82
N ARG A 130 17.31 -12.05 -16.02
CA ARG A 130 17.69 -10.82 -16.71
C ARG A 130 17.23 -9.63 -15.86
N LYS A 131 18.14 -8.68 -15.57
CA LYS A 131 17.81 -7.43 -14.89
C LYS A 131 17.33 -6.39 -15.91
N ALA A 132 16.50 -5.44 -15.47
CA ALA A 132 16.06 -4.33 -16.31
C ALA A 132 17.23 -3.38 -16.64
N ASP A 133 17.21 -2.78 -17.83
CA ASP A 133 18.08 -1.64 -18.16
C ASP A 133 17.60 -0.40 -17.37
N PRO A 134 18.46 0.26 -16.58
CA PRO A 134 18.10 1.47 -15.83
C PRO A 134 17.55 2.62 -16.69
N ASN A 135 17.80 2.62 -18.00
CA ASN A 135 17.42 3.67 -18.94
C ASN A 135 16.17 3.32 -19.76
N ALA A 136 15.60 2.13 -19.60
CA ALA A 136 14.39 1.72 -20.33
C ALA A 136 13.14 2.50 -19.86
N PRO A 137 12.19 2.81 -20.76
CA PRO A 137 10.93 3.43 -20.37
C PRO A 137 10.11 2.50 -19.47
N GLN A 138 9.30 3.07 -18.57
CA GLN A 138 8.53 2.33 -17.54
C GLN A 138 7.66 1.15 -18.03
N ARG A 139 7.37 1.05 -19.33
CA ARG A 139 6.61 -0.08 -19.92
C ARG A 139 7.43 -1.37 -20.03
N ASP A 140 8.76 -1.28 -19.99
CA ASP A 140 9.68 -2.40 -20.20
C ASP A 140 10.39 -2.84 -18.89
N GLN A 141 9.79 -2.54 -17.73
CA GLN A 141 10.31 -3.01 -16.45
C GLN A 141 10.24 -4.54 -16.34
N VAL A 142 11.42 -5.16 -16.41
CA VAL A 142 11.61 -6.60 -16.22
C VAL A 142 11.31 -6.97 -14.76
N TYR A 143 10.51 -8.02 -14.53
CA TYR A 143 10.13 -8.44 -13.19
C TYR A 143 11.34 -8.92 -12.35
N THR A 144 11.37 -8.51 -11.07
CA THR A 144 12.40 -8.92 -10.10
C THR A 144 11.84 -9.86 -9.03
N PRO A 145 12.42 -11.07 -8.88
CA PRO A 145 12.17 -12.04 -7.80
C PRO A 145 11.98 -11.53 -6.38
N LYS A 146 11.10 -12.20 -5.61
CA LYS A 146 10.88 -12.02 -4.17
C LYS A 146 10.71 -13.36 -3.43
N ASP A 147 10.81 -13.34 -2.11
CA ASP A 147 10.70 -14.54 -1.26
C ASP A 147 9.27 -15.12 -1.23
N ALA A 148 9.16 -16.44 -1.05
CA ALA A 148 7.92 -17.23 -0.91
C ALA A 148 7.01 -17.28 -2.15
N ASP A 149 7.46 -16.77 -3.29
CA ASP A 149 6.68 -16.53 -4.49
C ASP A 149 6.45 -17.81 -5.36
N VAL A 150 5.20 -18.14 -5.73
CA VAL A 150 4.79 -19.33 -6.52
C VAL A 150 5.03 -19.14 -8.02
N LEU A 151 5.64 -20.13 -8.65
CA LEU A 151 6.01 -20.10 -10.06
C LEU A 151 5.03 -20.93 -10.91
N VAL A 152 4.51 -20.44 -12.05
CA VAL A 152 4.11 -21.22 -13.25
C VAL A 152 5.12 -21.01 -14.40
N LEU A 153 5.99 -21.99 -14.60
CA LEU A 153 7.18 -21.90 -15.43
C LEU A 153 6.90 -22.27 -16.92
N THR A 154 7.30 -21.46 -17.92
CA THR A 154 6.89 -21.62 -19.34
C THR A 154 7.93 -21.30 -20.43
N ASP A 155 7.87 -21.99 -21.58
CA ASP A 155 8.77 -21.77 -22.74
C ASP A 155 8.52 -20.43 -23.48
N ARG A 156 7.29 -19.94 -23.42
CA ARG A 156 6.80 -18.72 -24.07
C ARG A 156 5.71 -18.11 -23.18
N LYS A 157 5.64 -16.77 -23.09
CA LYS A 157 4.59 -16.10 -22.33
C LYS A 157 3.20 -16.47 -22.90
N PRO A 158 2.33 -17.20 -22.17
CA PRO A 158 0.99 -17.56 -22.64
C PRO A 158 0.11 -16.32 -22.85
N ARG A 159 -0.85 -16.41 -23.79
CA ARG A 159 -1.85 -15.36 -24.04
C ARG A 159 -3.18 -15.66 -23.36
N HIS A 160 -3.46 -16.93 -23.08
CA HIS A 160 -4.59 -17.44 -22.31
C HIS A 160 -4.15 -18.63 -21.45
N SER A 161 -4.84 -18.89 -20.33
CA SER A 161 -4.56 -20.05 -19.45
C SER A 161 -4.56 -21.38 -20.19
N THR A 162 -5.41 -21.51 -21.20
CA THR A 162 -5.53 -22.69 -22.06
C THR A 162 -4.32 -22.95 -22.95
N ASP A 163 -3.36 -22.03 -23.05
CA ASP A 163 -2.15 -22.23 -23.84
C ASP A 163 -1.13 -23.11 -23.10
N LEU A 164 -1.22 -23.17 -21.76
CA LEU A 164 -0.45 -24.06 -20.91
C LEU A 164 -0.76 -25.53 -21.24
N GLY A 165 0.23 -26.26 -21.77
CA GLY A 165 0.12 -27.69 -22.11
C GLY A 165 -0.53 -28.02 -23.46
N ARG A 166 -0.96 -27.03 -24.26
CA ARG A 166 -1.63 -27.25 -25.55
C ARG A 166 -0.73 -27.82 -26.66
N THR A 167 0.59 -27.74 -26.50
CA THR A 167 1.59 -27.95 -27.56
C THR A 167 2.49 -29.17 -27.34
N GLY A 168 2.11 -30.07 -26.41
CA GLY A 168 2.95 -31.20 -25.99
C GLY A 168 4.15 -30.80 -25.10
N LYS A 169 4.36 -29.49 -24.87
CA LYS A 169 5.37 -28.99 -23.92
C LYS A 169 4.80 -28.87 -22.51
N SER A 170 5.62 -29.21 -21.53
CA SER A 170 5.31 -29.13 -20.11
C SER A 170 5.59 -27.73 -19.55
N TYR A 171 4.64 -27.20 -18.78
CA TYR A 171 4.92 -26.19 -17.76
C TYR A 171 5.31 -26.90 -16.45
N LEU A 172 6.02 -26.21 -15.57
CA LEU A 172 6.21 -26.61 -14.17
C LEU A 172 5.50 -25.64 -13.23
N ILE A 173 5.30 -26.06 -11.98
CA ILE A 173 4.94 -25.16 -10.87
C ILE A 173 6.13 -25.13 -9.89
N GLY A 174 6.29 -24.07 -9.10
CA GLY A 174 7.33 -23.99 -8.07
C GLY A 174 7.02 -22.97 -6.97
N SER A 175 7.95 -22.77 -6.05
CA SER A 175 7.94 -21.75 -4.99
C SER A 175 9.35 -21.20 -4.78
N VAL A 176 9.47 -19.93 -4.40
CA VAL A 176 10.77 -19.29 -4.20
C VAL A 176 11.14 -19.35 -2.74
N LEU A 177 12.30 -19.95 -2.45
CA LEU A 177 12.79 -20.14 -1.10
C LEU A 177 13.68 -18.98 -0.64
N LYS A 178 14.32 -18.28 -1.58
CA LYS A 178 15.10 -17.06 -1.31
C LYS A 178 15.40 -16.26 -2.59
N ALA A 179 15.05 -14.98 -2.65
CA ALA A 179 15.46 -14.05 -3.70
C ALA A 179 16.90 -13.51 -3.50
N GLU A 180 17.57 -13.23 -4.62
CA GLU A 180 18.88 -12.56 -4.76
C GLU A 180 19.86 -12.69 -3.58
N GLY A 181 20.42 -13.88 -3.40
CA GLY A 181 21.69 -14.07 -2.68
C GLY A 181 22.91 -13.98 -3.61
N GLY A 182 24.11 -14.11 -3.05
CA GLY A 182 25.35 -14.17 -3.83
C GLY A 182 25.42 -15.34 -4.85
N ASP A 183 24.62 -16.38 -4.63
CA ASP A 183 24.49 -17.57 -5.49
C ASP A 183 23.30 -17.49 -6.47
N GLY A 184 22.60 -16.33 -6.55
CA GLY A 184 21.37 -16.15 -7.32
C GLY A 184 20.09 -16.25 -6.48
N THR A 185 18.96 -16.53 -7.13
CA THR A 185 17.65 -16.72 -6.49
C THR A 185 17.32 -18.21 -6.42
N VAL A 186 16.92 -18.72 -5.26
CA VAL A 186 16.74 -20.17 -5.02
C VAL A 186 15.26 -20.56 -4.95
N VAL A 187 14.89 -21.62 -5.67
CA VAL A 187 13.50 -22.05 -5.92
C VAL A 187 13.33 -23.56 -5.78
N ARG A 188 12.15 -24.01 -5.32
CA ARG A 188 11.69 -25.40 -5.33
C ARG A 188 10.72 -25.60 -6.50
N LEU A 189 10.80 -26.71 -7.22
CA LEU A 189 9.91 -27.04 -8.32
C LEU A 189 9.05 -28.28 -8.03
N SER A 190 7.87 -28.38 -8.64
CA SER A 190 6.92 -29.48 -8.46
C SER A 190 7.42 -30.83 -9.00
N ARG A 191 8.38 -30.80 -9.92
CA ARG A 191 9.14 -31.95 -10.46
C ARG A 191 10.46 -31.46 -11.04
N ARG A 192 11.39 -32.38 -11.33
CA ARG A 192 12.62 -32.05 -12.08
C ARG A 192 12.27 -31.69 -13.55
N PRO A 193 12.97 -30.74 -14.19
CA PRO A 193 12.85 -30.52 -15.63
C PRO A 193 13.40 -31.72 -16.44
N GLU A 194 12.76 -32.01 -17.57
CA GLU A 194 13.33 -32.76 -18.69
C GLU A 194 14.25 -31.85 -19.52
N GLU A 195 15.18 -32.40 -20.31
CA GLU A 195 16.21 -31.61 -21.00
C GLU A 195 15.61 -30.55 -21.95
N GLY A 196 16.07 -29.29 -21.81
CA GLY A 196 15.70 -28.19 -22.69
C GLY A 196 14.37 -27.48 -22.38
N LEU A 197 13.72 -27.77 -21.26
CA LEU A 197 12.50 -27.05 -20.85
C LEU A 197 12.81 -25.66 -20.26
N PRO A 198 12.26 -24.55 -20.82
CA PRO A 198 12.52 -23.20 -20.35
C PRO A 198 11.38 -22.64 -19.47
N LEU A 199 11.73 -21.93 -18.38
CA LEU A 199 10.98 -22.01 -17.12
C LEU A 199 11.30 -20.85 -16.12
N VAL A 200 10.32 -20.16 -15.48
CA VAL A 200 10.22 -19.50 -14.11
C VAL A 200 8.91 -18.66 -13.99
N ALA A 201 8.54 -18.03 -12.86
CA ALA A 201 7.28 -17.23 -12.72
C ALA A 201 7.14 -16.17 -11.58
N PHE A 202 6.50 -16.43 -10.39
CA PHE A 202 6.49 -15.71 -9.05
C PHE A 202 5.09 -15.32 -8.42
N GLY A 203 4.94 -15.41 -7.06
CA GLY A 203 3.90 -14.91 -6.08
C GLY A 203 3.15 -15.95 -5.15
N GLN A 204 3.04 -16.10 -3.79
CA GLN A 204 3.51 -15.59 -2.43
C GLN A 204 3.25 -16.70 -1.30
N GLY A 205 3.71 -16.65 0.01
CA GLY A 205 3.62 -17.81 1.00
C GLY A 205 3.64 -17.65 2.58
N TYR A 206 3.87 -18.75 3.37
CA TYR A 206 3.62 -18.94 4.87
C TYR A 206 4.63 -19.88 5.64
N ASN A 207 4.81 -19.76 6.99
CA ASN A 207 5.27 -20.81 7.99
C ASN A 207 5.32 -20.29 9.48
N ALA A 208 5.49 -21.15 10.54
CA ALA A 208 5.42 -20.74 11.98
C ALA A 208 6.10 -21.66 13.07
N SER A 209 6.48 -21.15 14.27
CA SER A 209 6.47 -21.87 15.60
C SER A 209 7.08 -21.14 16.88
N SER A 210 6.36 -21.22 18.02
CA SER A 210 6.79 -21.34 19.45
C SER A 210 7.36 -20.21 20.37
N SER A 211 6.50 -19.60 21.23
CA SER A 211 6.72 -19.15 22.67
C SER A 211 7.61 -17.88 22.97
N VAL A 212 7.76 -17.27 24.19
CA VAL A 212 7.35 -17.56 25.61
C VAL A 212 6.80 -16.29 26.40
N LEU A 213 7.26 -15.97 27.64
CA LEU A 213 6.77 -15.01 28.69
C LEU A 213 7.93 -14.61 29.68
N PRO A 214 7.84 -13.69 30.71
CA PRO A 214 6.70 -12.88 31.28
C PRO A 214 6.93 -11.38 31.74
N SER A 215 5.93 -10.49 31.52
CA SER A 215 5.44 -9.28 32.32
C SER A 215 6.46 -8.25 32.95
N CYS A 216 6.18 -7.19 33.78
CA CYS A 216 5.04 -6.65 34.58
C CYS A 216 5.08 -5.09 34.81
N LEU A 217 3.90 -4.41 34.90
CA LEU A 217 3.50 -3.20 35.72
C LEU A 217 4.32 -1.87 35.67
N LEU A 218 3.84 -0.65 36.00
CA LEU A 218 2.67 -0.11 36.75
C LEU A 218 1.99 1.12 36.04
N ASP A 219 0.85 1.59 36.59
CA ASP A 219 0.00 2.70 36.10
C ASP A 219 0.35 4.11 36.63
N GLY A 220 -0.09 5.17 35.95
CA GLY A 220 0.06 6.54 36.50
C GLY A 220 -0.52 7.77 35.76
N ASP A 221 -1.20 7.68 34.62
CA ASP A 221 -1.76 8.88 33.96
C ASP A 221 -2.93 8.57 32.99
N LEU A 222 -3.90 9.48 32.83
CA LEU A 222 -5.05 9.33 31.90
C LEU A 222 -5.81 10.64 31.57
N GLY A 223 -5.44 11.79 32.16
CA GLY A 223 -6.16 13.07 31.94
C GLY A 223 -6.09 13.61 30.50
N ALA A 224 -5.08 13.20 29.74
CA ALA A 224 -4.90 13.57 28.33
C ALA A 224 -5.97 13.02 27.36
N LEU A 225 -6.98 12.28 27.84
CA LEU A 225 -8.14 11.89 27.01
C LEU A 225 -9.18 13.00 26.81
N GLU A 226 -9.15 14.06 27.62
CA GLU A 226 -10.10 15.18 27.46
C GLU A 226 -9.84 15.96 26.17
N GLU A 227 -8.57 16.08 25.76
CA GLU A 227 -8.13 16.72 24.50
C GLU A 227 -8.70 16.03 23.24
N PHE A 228 -9.15 14.78 23.36
CA PHE A 228 -9.63 14.01 22.22
C PHE A 228 -11.08 14.31 21.82
N GLU A 229 -11.87 15.05 22.59
CA GLU A 229 -13.31 15.23 22.34
C GLU A 229 -14.03 13.90 21.99
N LEU A 230 -13.83 12.87 22.82
CA LEU A 230 -14.56 11.60 22.67
C LEU A 230 -15.96 11.74 23.25
N ASN A 231 -16.94 11.08 22.64
CA ASN A 231 -18.25 10.90 23.29
C ASN A 231 -18.21 9.76 24.33
N ASP A 232 -19.26 9.64 25.14
CA ASP A 232 -19.33 8.68 26.25
C ASP A 232 -19.09 7.22 25.82
N SER A 233 -19.59 6.79 24.65
CA SER A 233 -19.41 5.41 24.19
C SER A 233 -18.01 5.13 23.66
N GLN A 234 -17.39 6.10 22.97
CA GLN A 234 -15.99 6.06 22.57
C GLN A 234 -15.07 6.06 23.81
N LEU A 235 -15.29 6.98 24.75
CA LEU A 235 -14.51 7.11 25.98
C LEU A 235 -14.60 5.86 26.84
N LYS A 236 -15.81 5.32 27.04
CA LYS A 236 -16.05 4.07 27.78
C LYS A 236 -15.38 2.87 27.11
N ALA A 237 -15.39 2.78 25.79
CA ALA A 237 -14.70 1.71 25.06
C ALA A 237 -13.17 1.80 25.24
N VAL A 238 -12.59 3.00 25.17
CA VAL A 238 -11.16 3.22 25.44
C VAL A 238 -10.81 2.90 26.89
N GLN A 239 -11.58 3.39 27.86
CA GLN A 239 -11.35 3.17 29.29
C GLN A 239 -11.43 1.68 29.69
N ASP A 240 -12.42 0.94 29.18
CA ASP A 240 -12.54 -0.52 29.39
C ASP A 240 -11.34 -1.28 28.79
N CYS A 241 -10.95 -0.94 27.56
CA CYS A 241 -9.78 -1.53 26.91
C CYS A 241 -8.47 -1.23 27.65
N VAL A 242 -8.26 0.02 28.09
CA VAL A 242 -7.07 0.41 28.87
C VAL A 242 -7.07 -0.24 30.26
N SER A 243 -8.23 -0.39 30.90
CA SER A 243 -8.35 -1.05 32.20
C SER A 243 -8.07 -2.55 32.11
N ALA A 244 -8.44 -3.20 31.00
CA ALA A 244 -8.16 -4.62 30.76
C ALA A 244 -6.65 -4.95 30.74
N MET A 245 -5.77 -3.99 30.43
CA MET A 245 -4.31 -4.21 30.44
C MET A 245 -3.73 -4.43 31.84
N LYS A 246 -4.50 -4.07 32.88
CA LYS A 246 -4.19 -4.30 34.30
C LYS A 246 -4.59 -5.72 34.74
N GLU A 247 -5.44 -6.40 33.98
CA GLU A 247 -5.91 -7.75 34.29
C GLU A 247 -4.78 -8.76 34.02
N PRO A 248 -4.48 -9.70 34.94
CA PRO A 248 -3.46 -10.73 34.71
C PRO A 248 -3.92 -11.78 33.69
N THR A 249 -5.22 -11.84 33.41
CA THR A 249 -5.87 -12.76 32.47
C THR A 249 -5.90 -12.21 31.05
N CYS A 250 -5.67 -13.06 30.06
CA CYS A 250 -5.85 -12.69 28.66
C CYS A 250 -7.29 -12.29 28.35
N SER A 251 -7.49 -11.21 27.59
CA SER A 251 -8.83 -10.62 27.35
C SER A 251 -9.06 -10.35 25.86
N VAL A 252 -10.26 -10.66 25.35
CA VAL A 252 -10.72 -10.19 24.03
C VAL A 252 -11.81 -9.15 24.23
N ARG A 253 -11.60 -7.93 23.73
CA ARG A 253 -12.58 -6.83 23.77
C ARG A 253 -13.05 -6.54 22.34
N LEU A 254 -14.35 -6.30 22.18
CA LEU A 254 -14.98 -6.02 20.89
C LEU A 254 -15.52 -4.58 20.88
N ILE A 255 -15.23 -3.82 19.83
CA ILE A 255 -15.80 -2.48 19.60
C ILE A 255 -16.51 -2.49 18.25
N LYS A 256 -17.85 -2.33 18.27
CA LYS A 256 -18.64 -2.16 17.06
C LYS A 256 -18.71 -0.69 16.69
N GLY A 257 -18.19 -0.35 15.51
CA GLY A 257 -18.20 1.01 14.97
C GLY A 257 -18.90 1.11 13.62
N PRO A 258 -20.21 1.41 13.63
CA PRO A 258 -21.01 1.73 12.43
C PRO A 258 -20.42 2.88 11.59
N PRO A 259 -20.87 3.07 10.33
CA PRO A 259 -20.43 4.17 9.47
C PRO A 259 -20.57 5.55 10.13
N GLY A 260 -19.49 6.35 10.09
CA GLY A 260 -19.47 7.70 10.65
C GLY A 260 -19.28 7.79 12.17
N THR A 261 -19.15 6.69 12.90
CA THR A 261 -19.10 6.68 14.39
C THR A 261 -17.72 6.92 15.02
N GLY A 262 -16.73 7.34 14.21
CA GLY A 262 -15.40 7.69 14.73
C GLY A 262 -14.53 6.50 15.15
N LYS A 263 -14.69 5.31 14.55
CA LYS A 263 -13.81 4.13 14.76
C LYS A 263 -12.34 4.52 14.90
N THR A 264 -11.78 5.15 13.88
CA THR A 264 -10.35 5.45 13.80
C THR A 264 -9.94 6.54 14.79
N LYS A 265 -10.82 7.49 15.12
CA LYS A 265 -10.61 8.45 16.23
C LYS A 265 -10.47 7.72 17.57
N THR A 266 -11.35 6.74 17.81
CA THR A 266 -11.33 5.87 19.00
C THR A 266 -10.06 5.01 19.06
N ILE A 267 -9.62 4.46 17.92
CA ILE A 267 -8.38 3.68 17.80
C ILE A 267 -7.15 4.56 18.05
N SER A 268 -7.10 5.78 17.50
CA SER A 268 -5.98 6.69 17.75
C SER A 268 -5.91 7.11 19.22
N ALA A 269 -7.03 7.39 19.89
CA ALA A 269 -7.08 7.66 21.34
C ALA A 269 -6.66 6.45 22.19
N LEU A 270 -7.07 5.24 21.79
CA LEU A 270 -6.65 3.99 22.40
C LEU A 270 -5.13 3.79 22.27
N LEU A 271 -4.59 3.91 21.07
CA LEU A 271 -3.15 3.74 20.81
C LEU A 271 -2.30 4.81 21.50
N TRP A 272 -2.77 6.06 21.55
CA TRP A 272 -2.17 7.13 22.34
C TRP A 272 -2.11 6.77 23.84
N SER A 273 -3.22 6.29 24.40
CA SER A 273 -3.28 5.83 25.79
C SER A 273 -2.31 4.68 26.07
N MET A 274 -2.14 3.75 25.13
CA MET A 274 -1.18 2.64 25.26
C MET A 274 0.28 3.11 25.15
N LEU A 275 0.56 4.07 24.26
CA LEU A 275 1.89 4.67 24.07
C LEU A 275 2.37 5.42 25.32
N ILE A 276 1.51 6.25 25.93
CA ILE A 276 1.79 6.93 27.21
C ILE A 276 2.02 5.90 28.33
N LYS A 277 1.21 4.85 28.39
CA LYS A 277 1.36 3.74 29.37
C LYS A 277 2.49 2.76 29.04
N ASN A 278 3.26 3.01 27.98
CA ASN A 278 4.39 2.19 27.55
C ASN A 278 4.05 0.72 27.24
N HIS A 279 2.78 0.42 26.93
CA HIS A 279 2.38 -0.92 26.46
C HIS A 279 2.82 -1.12 25.01
N ARG A 280 3.40 -2.28 24.69
CA ARG A 280 3.78 -2.62 23.30
C ARG A 280 2.56 -3.10 22.52
N THR A 281 2.18 -2.36 21.48
CA THR A 281 1.00 -2.62 20.64
C THR A 281 1.37 -3.04 19.21
N VAL A 282 0.69 -4.03 18.66
CA VAL A 282 0.58 -4.20 17.20
C VAL A 282 -0.80 -3.76 16.76
N THR A 283 -0.86 -2.90 15.74
CA THR A 283 -2.11 -2.50 15.08
C THR A 283 -2.17 -3.12 13.70
N CYS A 284 -3.20 -3.93 13.45
CA CYS A 284 -3.44 -4.59 12.18
C CYS A 284 -4.71 -4.05 11.50
N ALA A 285 -4.73 -4.05 10.17
CA ALA A 285 -5.94 -3.85 9.38
C ALA A 285 -5.94 -4.76 8.12
N PRO A 286 -7.10 -5.01 7.49
CA PRO A 286 -7.18 -5.80 6.25
C PRO A 286 -6.54 -5.11 5.02
N THR A 287 -6.52 -3.77 4.98
CA THR A 287 -6.08 -3.01 3.80
C THR A 287 -5.04 -1.96 4.16
N ASN A 288 -4.11 -1.70 3.23
CA ASN A 288 -3.10 -0.64 3.36
C ASN A 288 -3.71 0.72 3.75
N THR A 289 -4.83 1.09 3.11
CA THR A 289 -5.52 2.36 3.34
C THR A 289 -5.98 2.50 4.80
N ALA A 290 -6.53 1.45 5.41
CA ALA A 290 -6.93 1.49 6.82
C ALA A 290 -5.72 1.62 7.76
N VAL A 291 -4.62 0.90 7.50
CA VAL A 291 -3.37 1.06 8.27
C VAL A 291 -2.86 2.50 8.19
N VAL A 292 -2.86 3.09 7.00
CA VAL A 292 -2.43 4.47 6.74
C VAL A 292 -3.35 5.50 7.41
N GLU A 293 -4.66 5.28 7.41
CA GLU A 293 -5.63 6.19 8.06
C GLU A 293 -5.50 6.20 9.60
N VAL A 294 -5.15 5.06 10.21
CA VAL A 294 -4.77 5.00 11.64
C VAL A 294 -3.41 5.66 11.86
N ALA A 295 -2.40 5.32 11.05
CA ALA A 295 -1.03 5.79 11.21
C ALA A 295 -0.92 7.31 11.08
N SER A 296 -1.62 7.91 10.12
CA SER A 296 -1.69 9.36 9.92
C SER A 296 -2.27 10.08 11.15
N ARG A 297 -3.39 9.60 11.71
CA ARG A 297 -3.96 10.21 12.93
C ARG A 297 -3.09 10.02 14.17
N VAL A 298 -2.44 8.86 14.32
CA VAL A 298 -1.46 8.65 15.42
C VAL A 298 -0.24 9.58 15.26
N LEU A 299 0.18 9.88 14.02
CA LEU A 299 1.26 10.81 13.74
C LEU A 299 0.91 12.25 14.18
N SER A 300 -0.26 12.76 13.78
CA SER A 300 -0.72 14.12 14.12
C SER A 300 -0.85 14.33 15.63
N LEU A 301 -1.28 13.31 16.40
CA LEU A 301 -1.35 13.39 17.87
C LEU A 301 0.04 13.49 18.51
N ILE A 302 1.06 12.85 17.94
CA ILE A 302 2.47 12.99 18.36
C ILE A 302 3.04 14.38 18.00
N GLU A 303 2.43 15.07 17.03
CA GLU A 303 2.76 16.45 16.67
C GLU A 303 2.08 17.46 17.59
N GLU A 304 0.77 17.38 17.78
CA GLU A 304 -0.03 18.28 18.62
C GLU A 304 0.46 18.28 20.08
N SER A 305 0.71 17.09 20.63
CA SER A 305 1.31 16.90 21.97
C SER A 305 2.76 17.40 22.11
N SER A 306 3.42 17.84 21.04
CA SER A 306 4.76 18.43 21.11
C SER A 306 4.79 19.82 21.75
N GLY A 307 3.64 20.46 21.96
CA GLY A 307 3.54 21.87 22.35
C GLY A 307 3.93 22.22 23.79
N GLY A 308 4.01 21.24 24.70
CA GLY A 308 4.12 21.52 26.14
C GLY A 308 5.16 20.69 26.90
N GLY A 309 6.30 21.29 27.23
CA GLY A 309 7.17 20.93 28.37
C GLY A 309 7.95 19.61 28.33
N SER A 310 7.27 18.48 28.12
CA SER A 310 7.84 17.12 28.20
C SER A 310 7.16 16.19 27.20
N LYS A 311 7.91 15.71 26.20
CA LYS A 311 7.38 14.72 25.24
C LYS A 311 7.23 13.35 25.90
N MET A 312 5.99 12.92 26.13
CA MET A 312 5.67 11.54 26.53
C MET A 312 5.86 10.52 25.40
N CYS A 313 5.73 10.94 24.14
CA CYS A 313 5.79 10.06 22.96
C CYS A 313 6.62 10.70 21.84
N PHE A 314 7.26 9.86 21.04
CA PHE A 314 8.11 10.26 19.92
C PHE A 314 7.74 9.48 18.66
N PHE A 315 7.99 10.03 17.46
CA PHE A 315 7.85 9.26 16.22
C PHE A 315 8.73 8.01 16.21
N SER A 316 9.82 8.03 16.97
CA SER A 316 10.72 6.88 17.10
C SER A 316 10.07 5.67 17.77
N ASP A 317 9.06 5.89 18.62
CA ASP A 317 8.22 4.87 19.25
C ASP A 317 7.26 4.18 18.27
N VAL A 318 7.05 4.75 17.08
CA VAL A 318 6.06 4.28 16.09
C VAL A 318 6.76 3.78 14.82
N VAL A 319 6.25 2.66 14.29
CA VAL A 319 6.73 2.06 13.04
C VAL A 319 5.54 1.69 12.16
N LEU A 320 5.52 2.25 10.94
CA LEU A 320 4.59 1.84 9.88
C LEU A 320 5.29 0.82 8.95
N PHE A 321 4.64 -0.33 8.75
CA PHE A 321 5.28 -1.53 8.22
C PHE A 321 4.48 -2.19 7.08
N GLY A 322 5.04 -2.16 5.87
CA GLY A 322 4.43 -2.73 4.67
C GLY A 322 5.27 -2.43 3.42
N ASN A 323 4.62 -2.05 2.32
CA ASN A 323 5.28 -1.69 1.06
C ASN A 323 5.04 -0.20 0.74
N GLU A 324 6.11 0.59 0.69
CA GLU A 324 6.09 2.06 0.59
C GLU A 324 5.20 2.55 -0.57
N GLY A 325 5.39 1.97 -1.76
CA GLY A 325 4.61 2.28 -2.96
C GLY A 325 3.15 1.82 -2.91
N ARG A 326 2.85 0.56 -2.51
CA ARG A 326 1.46 0.07 -2.39
C ARG A 326 0.69 0.72 -1.24
N MET A 327 1.36 1.36 -0.28
CA MET A 327 0.71 2.09 0.81
C MET A 327 0.47 3.56 0.49
N GLY A 328 1.15 4.14 -0.50
CA GLY A 328 1.07 5.58 -0.78
C GLY A 328 1.58 6.42 0.39
N ALA A 329 2.64 5.96 1.06
CA ALA A 329 3.22 6.64 2.22
C ALA A 329 4.05 7.87 1.77
N ASP A 330 3.37 8.95 1.39
CA ASP A 330 3.99 10.25 1.11
C ASP A 330 3.96 11.18 2.35
N GLY A 331 4.45 12.40 2.17
CA GLY A 331 4.55 13.40 3.24
C GLY A 331 5.19 12.86 4.53
N ASP A 332 4.59 13.23 5.66
CA ASP A 332 5.09 12.96 7.00
C ASP A 332 5.06 11.48 7.41
N LEU A 333 4.31 10.61 6.72
CA LEU A 333 4.31 9.17 6.98
C LEU A 333 5.71 8.55 6.78
N ASN A 334 6.55 9.14 5.93
CA ASN A 334 7.97 8.76 5.77
C ASN A 334 8.81 8.90 7.05
N ARG A 335 8.32 9.62 8.06
CA ARG A 335 9.00 9.75 9.36
C ARG A 335 8.87 8.46 10.18
N ILE A 336 7.74 7.75 10.06
CA ILE A 336 7.47 6.47 10.75
C ILE A 336 7.59 5.23 9.87
N PHE A 337 7.61 5.36 8.53
CA PHE A 337 7.68 4.22 7.60
C PHE A 337 9.02 3.49 7.65
N MET A 338 9.00 2.16 7.81
CA MET A 338 10.18 1.35 8.10
C MET A 338 11.32 1.53 7.10
N GLU A 339 11.09 1.30 5.81
CA GLU A 339 12.14 1.37 4.78
C GLU A 339 12.77 2.77 4.71
N SER A 340 11.94 3.81 4.83
CA SER A 340 12.34 5.21 4.86
C SER A 340 13.18 5.54 6.11
N ARG A 341 12.86 4.95 7.28
CA ARG A 341 13.68 5.05 8.51
C ARG A 341 15.02 4.32 8.37
N ILE A 342 15.03 3.08 7.84
CA ILE A 342 16.27 2.32 7.57
C ILE A 342 17.19 3.11 6.61
N ARG A 343 16.62 3.66 5.53
CA ARG A 343 17.31 4.48 4.53
C ARG A 343 17.97 5.72 5.14
N ARG A 344 17.28 6.42 6.05
CA ARG A 344 17.84 7.56 6.82
C ARG A 344 18.94 7.10 7.77
N LEU A 345 18.68 6.11 8.63
CA LEU A 345 19.63 5.65 9.66
C LEU A 345 20.91 5.06 9.06
N ARG A 346 20.81 4.30 7.97
CA ARG A 346 21.99 3.73 7.30
C ARG A 346 22.98 4.80 6.85
N GLN A 347 22.50 5.95 6.37
CA GLN A 347 23.37 7.08 6.00
C GLN A 347 24.09 7.65 7.24
N CYS A 348 23.40 7.78 8.37
CA CYS A 348 24.01 8.23 9.63
C CYS A 348 24.99 7.22 10.25
N LEU A 349 24.90 5.92 9.92
CA LEU A 349 25.76 4.85 10.46
C LEU A 349 26.93 4.45 9.54
N MET A 350 27.07 5.07 8.36
CA MET A 350 28.17 4.79 7.43
C MET A 350 29.56 5.09 8.04
N PRO A 351 30.50 4.14 8.07
CA PRO A 351 31.89 4.42 8.39
C PRO A 351 32.50 5.46 7.42
N GLY A 352 33.22 6.44 7.96
CA GLY A 352 33.93 7.45 7.16
C GLY A 352 33.07 8.57 6.56
N SER A 353 31.74 8.53 6.67
CA SER A 353 30.85 9.61 6.19
C SER A 353 29.62 9.88 7.06
N GLY A 354 29.24 8.95 7.94
CA GLY A 354 28.14 9.12 8.90
C GLY A 354 28.52 9.87 10.18
N TRP A 355 27.67 9.74 11.20
CA TRP A 355 27.69 10.51 12.45
C TRP A 355 29.06 10.57 13.12
N THR A 356 29.74 9.43 13.30
CA THR A 356 31.04 9.37 13.99
C THR A 356 32.11 10.16 13.25
N HIS A 357 32.12 10.10 11.92
CA HIS A 357 33.01 10.89 11.08
C HIS A 357 32.66 12.39 11.10
N CYS A 358 31.38 12.75 10.96
CA CYS A 358 30.93 14.14 11.02
C CYS A 358 31.20 14.78 12.39
N LEU A 359 30.96 14.04 13.48
CA LEU A 359 31.21 14.45 14.86
C LEU A 359 32.71 14.65 15.11
N SER A 360 33.55 13.68 14.76
CA SER A 360 35.01 13.78 14.87
C SER A 360 35.57 14.93 14.01
N SER A 361 35.08 15.07 12.77
CA SER A 361 35.48 16.17 11.87
C SER A 361 35.06 17.55 12.38
N MET A 362 33.91 17.65 13.05
CA MET A 362 33.42 18.87 13.70
C MET A 362 34.22 19.18 14.97
N LEU A 363 34.44 18.20 15.86
CA LEU A 363 35.33 18.35 17.03
C LEU A 363 36.70 18.86 16.59
N SER A 364 37.35 18.21 15.62
CA SER A 364 38.63 18.61 15.06
C SER A 364 38.61 20.03 14.44
N LEU A 365 37.53 20.42 13.75
CA LEU A 365 37.37 21.78 13.20
C LEU A 365 37.18 22.84 14.29
N LEU A 366 36.50 22.51 15.38
CA LEU A 366 36.25 23.42 16.50
C LEU A 366 37.47 23.52 17.42
N GLU A 367 38.22 22.46 17.65
CA GLU A 367 39.44 22.47 18.48
C GLU A 367 40.63 23.09 17.75
N HIS A 368 40.88 22.67 16.51
CA HIS A 368 42.09 22.99 15.74
C HIS A 368 41.77 23.61 14.36
N PRO A 369 41.01 24.72 14.30
CA PRO A 369 40.63 25.36 13.03
C PRO A 369 41.83 25.87 12.23
N LEU A 370 42.88 26.35 12.92
CA LEU A 370 44.12 26.81 12.29
C LEU A 370 44.87 25.63 11.65
N VAL A 371 45.06 24.52 12.36
CA VAL A 371 45.75 23.32 11.83
C VAL A 371 45.05 22.72 10.61
N LYS A 372 43.70 22.78 10.53
CA LYS A 372 42.97 22.39 9.31
C LYS A 372 43.23 23.34 8.14
N TYR A 373 43.34 24.65 8.39
CA TYR A 373 43.67 25.63 7.37
C TYR A 373 45.15 25.56 6.94
N GLU A 374 46.07 25.40 7.89
CA GLU A 374 47.50 25.21 7.65
C GLU A 374 47.76 23.99 6.76
N ARG A 375 47.02 22.89 6.93
CA ARG A 375 47.07 21.73 6.01
C ARG A 375 46.49 22.03 4.62
N TYR A 376 45.48 22.89 4.52
CA TYR A 376 44.94 23.33 3.23
C TYR A 376 45.89 24.29 2.51
N THR A 377 46.53 25.21 3.22
CA THR A 377 47.54 26.10 2.62
C THR A 377 48.81 25.34 2.27
N ALA A 378 49.25 24.38 3.10
CA ALA A 378 50.38 23.50 2.81
C ALA A 378 50.13 22.66 1.56
N GLY A 379 48.96 22.01 1.41
CA GLY A 379 48.64 21.26 0.20
C GLY A 379 48.69 22.13 -1.08
N ILE A 380 48.16 23.35 -1.00
CA ILE A 380 48.27 24.33 -2.12
C ILE A 380 49.72 24.80 -2.32
N GLU A 381 50.53 24.88 -1.27
CA GLU A 381 51.95 25.24 -1.35
C GLU A 381 52.81 24.09 -1.89
N ASP A 382 52.42 22.84 -1.67
CA ASP A 382 52.98 21.64 -2.31
C ASP A 382 52.59 21.60 -3.81
N ASP A 383 51.30 21.78 -4.14
CA ASP A 383 50.80 21.88 -5.54
C ASP A 383 51.56 22.97 -6.33
N ILE A 384 51.73 24.16 -5.72
CA ILE A 384 52.49 25.27 -6.29
C ILE A 384 53.98 24.93 -6.38
N SER A 385 54.55 24.20 -5.42
CA SER A 385 55.97 23.82 -5.43
C SER A 385 56.29 22.82 -6.54
N GLU A 386 55.40 21.87 -6.84
CA GLU A 386 55.53 20.94 -7.97
C GLU A 386 55.49 21.71 -9.30
N LEU A 387 54.52 22.63 -9.48
CA LEU A 387 54.44 23.50 -10.66
C LEU A 387 55.65 24.45 -10.80
N ILE A 388 56.24 24.91 -9.69
CA ILE A 388 57.48 25.71 -9.71
C ILE A 388 58.70 24.87 -10.09
N LEU A 389 58.71 23.55 -9.82
CA LEU A 389 59.73 22.64 -10.33
C LEU A 389 59.57 22.43 -11.84
N GLU A 390 58.35 22.19 -12.33
CA GLU A 390 58.07 22.13 -13.78
C GLU A 390 58.45 23.44 -14.49
N GLU A 391 58.12 24.61 -13.91
CA GLU A 391 58.49 25.92 -14.46
C GLU A 391 60.02 26.08 -14.58
N LYS A 392 60.78 25.59 -13.59
CA LYS A 392 62.25 25.61 -13.60
C LYS A 392 62.83 24.67 -14.65
N GLU A 393 62.30 23.45 -14.80
CA GLU A 393 62.75 22.50 -15.82
C GLU A 393 62.46 23.02 -17.23
N VAL A 394 61.23 23.46 -17.51
CA VAL A 394 60.83 24.03 -18.80
C VAL A 394 61.66 25.28 -19.13
N ARG A 395 61.93 26.16 -18.14
CA ARG A 395 62.80 27.33 -18.32
C ARG A 395 64.26 26.93 -18.57
N HIS A 396 64.79 25.93 -17.86
CA HIS A 396 66.16 25.45 -18.07
C HIS A 396 66.33 24.85 -19.47
N ASP A 397 65.38 24.04 -19.91
CA ASP A 397 65.43 23.40 -21.22
C ASP A 397 65.24 24.42 -22.37
N LEU A 398 64.38 25.43 -22.18
CA LEU A 398 64.27 26.59 -23.07
C LEU A 398 65.61 27.36 -23.18
N VAL A 399 66.25 27.71 -22.07
CA VAL A 399 67.55 28.41 -22.06
C VAL A 399 68.65 27.57 -22.71
N THR A 400 68.67 26.26 -22.46
CA THR A 400 69.63 25.33 -23.07
C THR A 400 69.44 25.25 -24.58
N ARG A 401 68.20 25.16 -25.06
CA ARG A 401 67.84 25.18 -26.49
C ARG A 401 68.01 26.55 -27.15
N MET A 402 68.13 27.63 -26.38
CA MET A 402 68.56 28.94 -26.88
C MET A 402 70.08 29.04 -27.03
N LYS A 403 70.86 28.60 -26.04
CA LYS A 403 72.34 28.77 -26.00
C LYS A 403 73.16 27.95 -27.01
N ASN A 404 72.61 26.87 -27.57
CA ASN A 404 73.33 26.08 -28.58
C ASN A 404 73.36 26.80 -29.94
N GLU A 405 74.38 27.61 -30.25
CA GLU A 405 74.35 28.48 -31.44
C GLU A 405 74.53 27.77 -32.79
N ASN A 406 74.94 26.49 -32.81
CA ASN A 406 75.18 25.77 -34.06
C ASN A 406 73.88 25.31 -34.76
N VAL A 407 73.74 25.77 -36.02
CA VAL A 407 72.73 25.40 -37.04
C VAL A 407 71.28 25.85 -36.75
N GLN A 408 70.65 26.39 -37.81
CA GLN A 408 69.40 27.14 -37.75
C GLN A 408 68.32 26.42 -38.60
N THR A 409 67.35 25.78 -37.94
CA THR A 409 66.28 25.00 -38.60
C THR A 409 64.89 25.43 -38.13
N SER A 410 63.86 25.29 -39.00
CA SER A 410 62.47 25.65 -38.69
C SER A 410 61.94 24.95 -37.44
N SER A 411 62.16 23.63 -37.34
CA SER A 411 61.70 22.81 -36.22
C SER A 411 62.27 23.25 -34.85
N ARG A 412 63.40 23.97 -34.83
CA ARG A 412 63.92 24.57 -33.59
C ARG A 412 63.09 25.78 -33.14
N LYS A 413 62.60 26.62 -34.07
CA LYS A 413 61.69 27.73 -33.73
C LYS A 413 60.35 27.21 -33.21
N GLU A 414 59.79 26.19 -33.85
CA GLU A 414 58.56 25.51 -33.41
C GLU A 414 58.69 24.98 -31.98
N LYS A 415 59.76 24.21 -31.69
CA LYS A 415 60.00 23.65 -30.34
C LYS A 415 60.33 24.70 -29.28
N ILE A 416 60.89 25.85 -29.66
CA ILE A 416 61.07 27.00 -28.77
C ILE A 416 59.73 27.69 -28.49
N MET A 417 58.89 27.91 -29.51
CA MET A 417 57.53 28.44 -29.33
C MET A 417 56.65 27.53 -28.48
N GLU A 418 56.76 26.20 -28.64
CA GLU A 418 56.01 25.24 -27.83
C GLU A 418 56.47 25.23 -26.37
N LEU A 419 57.78 25.30 -26.09
CA LEU A 419 58.29 25.47 -24.72
C LEU A 419 57.91 26.83 -24.12
N GLN A 420 57.89 27.91 -24.91
CA GLN A 420 57.41 29.23 -24.47
C GLN A 420 55.91 29.20 -24.13
N LYS A 421 55.10 28.51 -24.95
CA LYS A 421 53.67 28.29 -24.70
C LYS A 421 53.43 27.48 -23.43
N LYS A 422 54.15 26.35 -23.25
CA LYS A 422 54.08 25.55 -22.02
C LYS A 422 54.51 26.35 -20.78
N LEU A 423 55.58 27.16 -20.89
CA LEU A 423 56.00 28.03 -19.80
C LEU A 423 54.92 29.05 -19.42
N GLN A 424 54.24 29.66 -20.40
CA GLN A 424 53.08 30.53 -20.15
C GLN A 424 51.89 29.78 -19.54
N GLU A 425 51.64 28.54 -19.95
CA GLU A 425 50.56 27.70 -19.43
C GLU A 425 50.81 27.31 -17.96
N VAL A 426 52.02 26.86 -17.60
CA VAL A 426 52.41 26.58 -16.21
C VAL A 426 52.35 27.85 -15.35
N GLN A 427 52.91 28.98 -15.83
CA GLN A 427 52.85 30.26 -15.13
C GLN A 427 51.42 30.74 -14.89
N LYS A 428 50.52 30.55 -15.87
CA LYS A 428 49.10 30.87 -15.72
C LYS A 428 48.44 29.96 -14.67
N SER A 429 48.71 28.65 -14.69
CA SER A 429 48.18 27.70 -13.70
C SER A 429 48.58 28.07 -12.27
N ILE A 430 49.85 28.45 -12.04
CA ILE A 430 50.32 28.95 -10.73
C ILE A 430 49.51 30.18 -10.30
N GLN A 431 49.41 31.21 -11.15
CA GLN A 431 48.64 32.42 -10.84
C GLN A 431 47.15 32.15 -10.63
N GLU A 432 46.57 31.16 -11.33
CA GLU A 432 45.17 30.78 -11.20
C GLU A 432 44.90 30.02 -9.89
N ILE A 433 45.84 29.17 -9.44
CA ILE A 433 45.80 28.51 -8.12
C ILE A 433 45.98 29.54 -6.99
N GLU A 434 46.98 30.43 -7.08
CA GLU A 434 47.20 31.50 -6.09
C GLU A 434 45.96 32.40 -5.94
N LYS A 435 45.33 32.77 -7.07
CA LYS A 435 44.11 33.59 -7.11
C LYS A 435 42.87 32.86 -6.56
N ASN A 436 42.82 31.54 -6.68
CA ASN A 436 41.73 30.71 -6.18
C ASN A 436 41.93 30.23 -4.72
N LYS A 437 43.11 30.49 -4.12
CA LYS A 437 43.41 30.18 -2.71
C LYS A 437 42.44 30.89 -1.77
N MET A 438 41.56 30.13 -1.12
CA MET A 438 40.52 30.69 -0.25
C MET A 438 41.14 31.32 1.01
N SER A 439 40.72 32.55 1.36
CA SER A 439 41.05 33.14 2.65
C SER A 439 40.59 32.26 3.82
N PHE A 440 41.26 32.31 4.98
CA PHE A 440 40.82 31.59 6.19
C PHE A 440 39.34 31.78 6.49
N LYS A 441 38.80 33.00 6.36
CA LYS A 441 37.38 33.29 6.56
C LYS A 441 36.51 32.55 5.55
N THR A 442 36.88 32.56 4.27
CA THR A 442 36.14 31.88 3.20
C THR A 442 36.22 30.35 3.34
N HIS A 443 37.42 29.81 3.56
CA HIS A 443 37.68 28.39 3.77
C HIS A 443 36.99 27.85 5.02
N PHE A 444 37.07 28.57 6.15
CA PHE A 444 36.34 28.22 7.36
C PHE A 444 34.84 28.30 7.12
N GLN A 445 34.32 29.31 6.43
CA GLN A 445 32.89 29.41 6.12
C GLN A 445 32.40 28.37 5.11
N SER A 446 33.21 27.92 4.15
CA SER A 446 32.82 26.87 3.18
C SER A 446 32.87 25.49 3.82
N ASN A 447 33.94 25.15 4.55
CA ASN A 447 34.02 23.90 5.30
C ASN A 447 33.01 23.87 6.46
N TYR A 448 32.79 24.99 7.16
CA TYR A 448 31.71 25.09 8.13
C TYR A 448 30.36 24.90 7.44
N LYS A 449 30.05 25.53 6.30
CA LYS A 449 28.78 25.30 5.58
C LYS A 449 28.61 23.87 5.06
N SER A 450 29.68 23.19 4.65
CA SER A 450 29.62 21.79 4.20
C SER A 450 29.36 20.86 5.39
N LEU A 451 30.18 20.95 6.45
CA LEU A 451 29.94 20.18 7.68
C LEU A 451 28.62 20.58 8.35
N GLU A 452 28.18 21.85 8.27
CA GLU A 452 26.90 22.32 8.77
C GLU A 452 25.76 21.72 7.95
N LYS A 453 25.89 21.53 6.63
CA LYS A 453 24.89 20.84 5.81
C LYS A 453 24.82 19.35 6.18
N ASP A 454 25.95 18.67 6.24
CA ASP A 454 25.99 17.22 6.49
C ASP A 454 25.64 16.89 7.95
N LEU A 455 26.05 17.74 8.89
CA LEU A 455 25.68 17.65 10.31
C LEU A 455 24.27 18.22 10.57
N LYS A 456 23.71 19.16 9.78
CA LYS A 456 22.26 19.47 9.81
C LYS A 456 21.42 18.36 9.19
N SER A 457 21.97 17.55 8.29
CA SER A 457 21.32 16.34 7.78
C SER A 457 21.29 15.27 8.88
N CYS A 458 22.45 14.92 9.45
CA CYS A 458 22.54 13.96 10.54
C CYS A 458 21.78 14.41 11.80
N VAL A 459 21.98 15.65 12.26
CA VAL A 459 21.22 16.25 13.38
C VAL A 459 19.80 16.62 12.96
N GLY A 460 19.45 16.59 11.67
CA GLY A 460 18.05 16.63 11.20
C GLY A 460 17.38 15.31 11.50
N ILE A 461 17.99 14.21 11.05
CA ILE A 461 17.57 12.84 11.34
C ILE A 461 17.53 12.60 12.86
N PHE A 462 18.58 12.96 13.61
CA PHE A 462 18.60 12.91 15.08
C PHE A 462 17.76 14.02 15.75
N CYS A 463 17.00 14.86 15.02
CA CYS A 463 16.07 15.82 15.65
C CYS A 463 14.60 15.70 15.29
N ASP A 464 14.25 15.19 14.11
CA ASP A 464 12.96 14.53 13.93
C ASP A 464 12.84 13.30 14.86
N ASP A 465 13.98 12.70 15.22
CA ASP A 465 14.07 11.69 16.27
C ASP A 465 14.60 12.23 17.67
N LEU A 466 14.86 13.55 17.91
CA LEU A 466 15.19 14.18 19.26
C LEU A 466 15.28 15.78 19.38
N PRO A 467 14.63 16.53 20.32
CA PRO A 467 14.36 18.01 20.19
C PRO A 467 15.48 19.10 20.39
N ARG A 468 15.17 20.41 20.13
CA ARG A 468 16.09 21.61 20.15
C ARG A 468 15.46 22.98 20.57
N THR A 469 16.27 24.01 20.92
CA THR A 469 15.93 25.48 20.94
C THR A 469 17.16 26.42 20.72
N ALA A 470 16.98 27.72 20.40
CA ALA A 470 17.98 28.76 19.98
C ALA A 470 17.38 30.20 20.12
N THR A 471 18.01 31.41 20.02
CA THR A 471 19.40 32.01 19.94
C THR A 471 19.28 33.58 20.09
N SER A 472 20.35 34.37 20.34
CA SER A 472 20.30 35.87 20.25
C SER A 472 21.64 36.65 20.19
N GLY A 473 21.69 37.71 19.39
CA GLY A 473 22.22 39.05 19.75
C GLY A 473 23.74 39.29 19.81
N GLU A 474 24.58 39.12 18.80
CA GLU A 474 24.40 38.47 17.47
C GLU A 474 25.76 38.37 16.72
N ASN A 475 26.71 39.29 16.98
CA ASN A 475 28.02 39.34 16.28
C ASN A 475 29.23 39.45 17.23
N PHE A 476 29.28 40.46 18.11
CA PHE A 476 30.38 40.56 19.10
C PHE A 476 30.16 39.65 20.30
N ARG A 477 28.91 39.60 20.78
CA ARG A 477 28.43 38.53 21.66
C ARG A 477 28.69 37.18 21.00
N CYS A 478 28.41 37.03 19.70
CA CYS A 478 28.74 35.85 18.90
C CYS A 478 30.25 35.52 18.77
N MET A 479 31.22 36.34 19.19
CA MET A 479 32.61 35.88 19.39
C MET A 479 32.91 35.41 20.82
N ALA A 480 32.33 36.05 21.84
CA ALA A 480 32.38 35.54 23.21
C ALA A 480 31.58 34.23 23.34
N GLU A 481 30.42 34.17 22.70
CA GLU A 481 29.58 33.00 22.47
C GLU A 481 30.13 32.09 21.39
N LEU A 482 30.89 32.52 20.36
CA LEU A 482 31.68 31.50 19.63
C LEU A 482 32.67 30.87 20.58
N LYS A 483 33.34 31.59 21.49
CA LYS A 483 34.27 30.96 22.44
C LYS A 483 33.53 30.07 23.45
N GLN A 484 32.43 30.55 24.03
CA GLN A 484 31.67 29.91 25.10
C GLN A 484 30.69 28.84 24.60
N ALA A 485 30.13 28.99 23.40
CA ALA A 485 29.34 27.99 22.69
C ALA A 485 30.18 27.09 21.77
N ARG A 486 31.40 27.45 21.35
CA ARG A 486 32.39 26.44 20.92
C ARG A 486 32.82 25.60 22.10
N THR A 487 33.04 26.18 23.29
CA THR A 487 33.30 25.39 24.49
C THR A 487 32.06 24.59 24.93
N SER A 488 30.85 25.15 24.89
CA SER A 488 29.61 24.42 25.25
C SER A 488 29.24 23.36 24.21
N CYS A 489 29.40 23.64 22.90
CA CYS A 489 29.28 22.62 21.87
C CYS A 489 30.44 21.62 21.94
N LEU A 490 31.68 21.98 22.25
CA LEU A 490 32.73 20.99 22.48
C LEU A 490 32.41 20.11 23.70
N LEU A 491 31.90 20.68 24.79
CA LEU A 491 31.44 19.91 25.94
C LEU A 491 30.26 19.00 25.56
N LYS A 492 29.24 19.50 24.86
CA LYS A 492 28.08 18.70 24.40
C LYS A 492 28.43 17.65 23.35
N LEU A 493 29.33 17.96 22.41
CA LEU A 493 29.78 17.07 21.33
C LEU A 493 30.77 16.03 21.87
N LYS A 494 31.63 16.36 22.84
CA LYS A 494 32.44 15.38 23.58
C LYS A 494 31.57 14.52 24.50
N HIS A 495 30.58 15.08 25.17
CA HIS A 495 29.60 14.34 25.96
C HIS A 495 28.78 13.39 25.08
N LEU A 496 28.33 13.82 23.90
CA LEU A 496 27.75 12.93 22.88
C LEU A 496 28.77 11.86 22.45
N SER A 497 29.99 12.25 22.10
CA SER A 497 31.05 11.32 21.69
C SER A 497 31.51 10.32 22.78
N ALA A 498 31.16 10.54 24.05
CA ALA A 498 31.56 9.71 25.19
C ALA A 498 30.38 8.98 25.88
N HIS A 499 29.13 9.33 25.53
CA HIS A 499 27.92 8.78 26.16
C HIS A 499 26.81 8.42 25.16
N PHE A 500 27.04 8.52 23.86
CA PHE A 500 26.09 8.16 22.80
C PHE A 500 26.65 7.03 21.92
N ASP A 501 26.84 5.86 22.54
CA ASP A 501 27.24 4.64 21.84
C ASP A 501 26.13 4.19 20.89
N LEU A 502 26.43 4.23 19.59
CA LEU A 502 25.60 3.67 18.54
C LEU A 502 26.06 2.24 18.24
N PRO A 503 25.14 1.26 18.11
CA PRO A 503 25.51 -0.08 17.68
C PRO A 503 26.04 -0.09 16.24
N GLU A 504 26.99 -0.99 15.97
CA GLU A 504 27.58 -1.21 14.64
C GLU A 504 26.59 -1.94 13.71
N LEU A 505 25.62 -1.20 13.16
CA LEU A 505 24.61 -1.71 12.23
C LEU A 505 24.88 -1.17 10.82
N PHE A 506 25.31 -2.04 9.90
CA PHE A 506 25.76 -1.65 8.55
C PHE A 506 24.83 -2.12 7.43
N ASP A 507 23.99 -3.13 7.69
CA ASP A 507 23.02 -3.69 6.75
C ASP A 507 21.58 -3.32 7.12
N SER A 508 20.68 -3.32 6.13
CA SER A 508 19.29 -2.90 6.35
C SER A 508 18.54 -3.79 7.34
N ARG A 509 18.91 -5.08 7.48
CA ARG A 509 18.20 -6.03 8.32
C ARG A 509 18.55 -5.85 9.80
N THR A 510 19.81 -5.63 10.15
CA THR A 510 20.17 -5.36 11.55
C THR A 510 19.61 -4.00 12.03
N ILE A 511 19.45 -3.03 11.12
CA ILE A 511 18.71 -1.78 11.40
C ILE A 511 17.20 -2.04 11.55
N GLU A 512 16.58 -2.87 10.70
CA GLU A 512 15.17 -3.28 10.85
C GLU A 512 14.92 -3.98 12.21
N GLU A 513 15.77 -4.96 12.57
CA GLU A 513 15.68 -5.69 13.83
C GLU A 513 15.87 -4.76 15.04
N PHE A 514 16.78 -3.78 14.97
CA PHE A 514 16.98 -2.75 16.02
C PHE A 514 15.77 -1.82 16.19
N LEU A 515 15.17 -1.36 15.08
CA LEU A 515 13.97 -0.53 15.11
C LEU A 515 12.78 -1.29 15.72
N LEU A 516 12.56 -2.55 15.31
CA LEU A 516 11.44 -3.37 15.78
C LEU A 516 11.63 -3.87 17.22
N GLN A 517 12.86 -3.92 17.74
CA GLN A 517 13.11 -4.13 19.18
C GLN A 517 12.69 -2.93 20.04
N ARG A 518 12.75 -1.69 19.52
CA ARG A 518 12.54 -0.45 20.29
C ARG A 518 11.18 0.22 20.08
N ALA A 519 10.49 -0.02 18.98
CA ALA A 519 9.17 0.57 18.72
C ALA A 519 8.13 0.17 19.80
N LYS A 520 7.37 1.12 20.35
CA LYS A 520 6.23 0.82 21.24
C LYS A 520 5.00 0.41 20.43
N SER A 521 4.76 1.04 19.28
CA SER A 521 3.64 0.71 18.38
C SER A 521 4.12 0.35 16.97
N VAL A 522 3.64 -0.79 16.46
CA VAL A 522 3.83 -1.21 15.06
C VAL A 522 2.49 -1.25 14.35
N LEU A 523 2.35 -0.54 13.23
CA LEU A 523 1.16 -0.52 12.39
C LEU A 523 1.45 -1.24 11.07
N CYS A 524 0.66 -2.28 10.77
CA CYS A 524 0.88 -3.19 9.64
C CYS A 524 -0.44 -3.75 9.11
N THR A 525 -0.43 -4.50 8.00
CA THR A 525 -1.61 -5.29 7.63
C THR A 525 -1.66 -6.58 8.46
N ALA A 526 -2.85 -7.14 8.67
CA ALA A 526 -2.99 -8.43 9.35
C ALA A 526 -2.14 -9.53 8.69
N SER A 527 -1.97 -9.47 7.36
CA SER A 527 -1.00 -10.29 6.63
C SER A 527 0.46 -9.94 6.97
N SER A 528 0.92 -8.69 6.79
CA SER A 528 2.35 -8.35 6.95
C SER A 528 2.88 -8.50 8.38
N SER A 529 1.98 -8.57 9.38
CA SER A 529 2.30 -8.97 10.76
C SER A 529 3.05 -10.31 10.86
N TYR A 530 2.97 -11.19 9.85
CA TYR A 530 3.73 -12.45 9.83
C TYR A 530 5.24 -12.23 10.01
N ARG A 531 5.79 -11.12 9.51
CA ARG A 531 7.24 -10.82 9.63
C ARG A 531 7.68 -10.54 11.07
N LEU A 532 6.75 -10.18 11.97
CA LEU A 532 7.05 -9.91 13.37
C LEU A 532 7.35 -11.19 14.17
N HIS A 533 6.91 -12.37 13.70
CA HIS A 533 7.17 -13.67 14.33
C HIS A 533 8.66 -14.04 14.43
N TYR A 534 9.51 -13.50 13.53
CA TYR A 534 10.92 -13.88 13.45
C TYR A 534 11.82 -13.09 14.43
N GLN A 535 11.25 -12.21 15.26
CA GLN A 535 11.98 -11.29 16.13
C GLN A 535 12.37 -11.91 17.48
N GLN A 536 13.20 -12.95 17.46
CA GLN A 536 13.64 -13.70 18.66
C GLN A 536 14.36 -12.87 19.75
N LYS A 537 14.67 -11.60 19.49
CA LYS A 537 15.34 -10.67 20.42
C LYS A 537 14.50 -9.46 20.83
N ALA A 538 13.28 -9.31 20.30
CA ALA A 538 12.39 -8.23 20.71
C ALA A 538 11.66 -8.57 22.01
N GLN A 539 11.30 -7.56 22.79
CA GLN A 539 10.28 -7.73 23.84
C GLN A 539 8.96 -8.22 23.19
N PRO A 540 8.12 -8.99 23.87
CA PRO A 540 6.81 -9.35 23.34
C PRO A 540 5.94 -8.12 23.07
N PHE A 541 4.94 -8.28 22.20
CA PHE A 541 3.85 -7.31 22.06
C PHE A 541 2.71 -7.74 22.97
N GLU A 542 2.26 -6.89 23.88
CA GLU A 542 1.24 -7.26 24.87
C GLU A 542 -0.18 -7.16 24.32
N VAL A 543 -0.39 -6.20 23.40
CA VAL A 543 -1.70 -5.79 22.91
C VAL A 543 -1.76 -5.92 21.40
N LEU A 544 -2.79 -6.60 20.90
CA LEU A 544 -3.18 -6.58 19.50
C LEU A 544 -4.42 -5.69 19.33
N VAL A 545 -4.33 -4.70 18.47
CA VAL A 545 -5.45 -3.88 17.99
C VAL A 545 -5.74 -4.25 16.54
N VAL A 546 -6.99 -4.51 16.18
CA VAL A 546 -7.38 -4.84 14.80
C VAL A 546 -8.49 -3.91 14.33
N ASP A 547 -8.19 -3.02 13.38
CA ASP A 547 -9.21 -2.20 12.71
C ASP A 547 -9.85 -2.97 11.54
N GLU A 548 -11.10 -2.63 11.25
CA GLU A 548 -11.96 -3.29 10.26
C GLU A 548 -11.96 -4.83 10.38
N ALA A 549 -11.87 -5.33 11.63
CA ALA A 549 -11.75 -6.75 11.98
C ALA A 549 -12.92 -7.62 11.49
N ALA A 550 -14.05 -7.00 11.10
CA ALA A 550 -15.18 -7.68 10.47
C ALA A 550 -14.91 -8.11 9.01
N GLN A 551 -13.93 -7.49 8.34
CA GLN A 551 -13.55 -7.72 6.94
C GLN A 551 -12.42 -8.74 6.77
N LEU A 552 -11.78 -9.18 7.86
CA LEU A 552 -10.75 -10.22 7.84
C LEU A 552 -11.39 -11.61 7.86
N LYS A 553 -10.86 -12.55 7.07
CA LYS A 553 -11.13 -13.98 7.29
C LYS A 553 -10.61 -14.35 8.68
N GLU A 554 -11.30 -15.24 9.39
CA GLU A 554 -10.87 -15.61 10.75
C GLU A 554 -9.42 -16.12 10.80
N CYS A 555 -8.94 -16.82 9.76
CA CYS A 555 -7.55 -17.26 9.66
C CYS A 555 -6.53 -16.11 9.45
N GLU A 556 -6.94 -14.97 8.89
CA GLU A 556 -6.08 -13.78 8.74
C GLU A 556 -5.94 -13.04 10.08
N SER A 557 -6.99 -13.05 10.92
CA SER A 557 -6.92 -12.57 12.30
C SER A 557 -5.98 -13.40 13.18
N LEU A 558 -5.76 -14.68 12.86
CA LEU A 558 -4.84 -15.54 13.61
C LEU A 558 -3.36 -15.15 13.44
N ILE A 559 -2.97 -14.57 12.31
CA ILE A 559 -1.58 -14.24 11.99
C ILE A 559 -0.96 -13.32 13.06
N PRO A 560 -1.60 -12.19 13.45
CA PRO A 560 -1.12 -11.38 14.58
C PRO A 560 -1.49 -11.94 15.96
N LEU A 561 -2.59 -12.70 16.11
CA LEU A 561 -2.97 -13.30 17.41
C LEU A 561 -1.97 -14.37 17.90
N GLN A 562 -1.18 -14.96 17.00
CA GLN A 562 -0.13 -15.91 17.33
C GLN A 562 1.21 -15.24 17.72
N LEU A 563 1.30 -13.91 17.72
CA LEU A 563 2.56 -13.22 18.05
C LEU A 563 2.97 -13.44 19.53
N PRO A 564 4.28 -13.61 19.81
CA PRO A 564 4.76 -13.88 21.17
C PRO A 564 4.31 -12.84 22.20
N GLY A 565 3.67 -13.33 23.27
CA GLY A 565 3.27 -12.56 24.44
C GLY A 565 2.02 -11.67 24.29
N VAL A 566 1.26 -11.75 23.19
CA VAL A 566 -0.04 -11.07 23.08
C VAL A 566 -1.00 -11.62 24.14
N ARG A 567 -1.38 -10.78 25.10
CA ARG A 567 -2.32 -11.10 26.18
C ARG A 567 -3.70 -10.51 25.91
N HIS A 568 -3.78 -9.34 25.29
CA HIS A 568 -5.03 -8.61 25.11
C HIS A 568 -5.28 -8.34 23.61
N ALA A 569 -6.48 -8.68 23.13
CA ALA A 569 -6.88 -8.45 21.75
C ALA A 569 -8.11 -7.54 21.69
N ILE A 570 -8.01 -6.44 20.95
CA ILE A 570 -9.06 -5.45 20.78
C ILE A 570 -9.45 -5.47 19.30
N LEU A 571 -10.64 -5.99 19.01
CA LEU A 571 -11.16 -6.11 17.64
C LEU A 571 -12.18 -5.02 17.40
N ILE A 572 -11.91 -4.11 16.47
CA ILE A 572 -12.80 -3.01 16.08
C ILE A 572 -13.34 -3.31 14.68
N GLY A 573 -14.66 -3.18 14.47
CA GLY A 573 -15.27 -3.47 13.17
C GLY A 573 -16.78 -3.27 13.15
N ASP A 574 -17.44 -3.77 12.11
CA ASP A 574 -18.90 -3.75 12.00
C ASP A 574 -19.41 -4.94 11.17
N GLU A 575 -20.07 -5.90 11.83
CA GLU A 575 -20.62 -7.09 11.18
C GLU A 575 -21.84 -6.82 10.26
N ARG A 576 -22.26 -5.56 10.14
CA ARG A 576 -23.28 -5.10 9.18
C ARG A 576 -22.69 -4.53 7.88
N GLN A 577 -21.39 -4.30 7.80
CA GLN A 577 -20.72 -3.91 6.55
C GLN A 577 -20.14 -5.15 5.84
N LEU A 578 -19.51 -4.94 4.68
CA LEU A 578 -19.03 -6.03 3.81
C LEU A 578 -18.15 -7.05 4.57
N PRO A 579 -18.44 -8.37 4.47
CA PRO A 579 -17.61 -9.42 5.07
C PRO A 579 -16.31 -9.62 4.29
N ALA A 580 -15.46 -10.52 4.76
CA ALA A 580 -14.22 -10.87 4.09
C ALA A 580 -14.44 -11.42 2.68
N LEU A 581 -13.62 -10.99 1.71
CA LEU A 581 -13.71 -11.44 0.33
C LEU A 581 -13.27 -12.90 0.20
N VAL A 582 -14.18 -13.77 -0.24
CA VAL A 582 -13.90 -15.19 -0.55
C VAL A 582 -13.99 -15.42 -2.06
N LYS A 583 -12.98 -16.03 -2.68
CA LYS A 583 -12.98 -16.32 -4.12
C LYS A 583 -13.66 -17.65 -4.45
N SER A 584 -13.49 -18.69 -3.64
CA SER A 584 -14.22 -19.95 -3.84
C SER A 584 -15.63 -19.88 -3.28
N LYS A 585 -16.64 -20.07 -4.15
CA LYS A 585 -18.03 -20.24 -3.70
C LYS A 585 -18.21 -21.47 -2.78
N VAL A 586 -17.34 -22.47 -2.88
CA VAL A 586 -17.32 -23.62 -1.95
C VAL A 586 -16.90 -23.18 -0.54
N CYS A 587 -15.94 -22.27 -0.42
CA CYS A 587 -15.50 -21.73 0.87
C CYS A 587 -16.50 -20.72 1.45
N ASP A 588 -17.14 -19.92 0.60
CA ASP A 588 -18.24 -19.02 0.97
C ASP A 588 -19.45 -19.81 1.54
N ASP A 589 -19.92 -20.85 0.83
CA ASP A 589 -20.97 -21.76 1.32
C ASP A 589 -20.59 -22.50 2.61
N ALA A 590 -19.29 -22.73 2.84
CA ALA A 590 -18.75 -23.30 4.08
C ALA A 590 -18.63 -22.29 5.24
N GLY A 591 -18.74 -20.99 4.97
CA GLY A 591 -18.61 -19.91 5.96
C GLY A 591 -17.18 -19.44 6.22
N PHE A 592 -16.24 -19.65 5.30
CA PHE A 592 -14.83 -19.25 5.42
C PHE A 592 -14.61 -17.74 5.45
N GLY A 593 -15.54 -16.96 4.88
CA GLY A 593 -15.56 -15.50 4.94
C GLY A 593 -16.05 -14.92 6.27
N ARG A 594 -16.42 -15.76 7.24
CA ARG A 594 -16.72 -15.32 8.61
C ARG A 594 -15.46 -14.76 9.24
N SER A 595 -15.57 -13.56 9.80
CA SER A 595 -14.55 -12.96 10.64
C SER A 595 -14.61 -13.46 12.07
N LEU A 596 -13.48 -13.39 12.78
CA LEU A 596 -13.43 -13.66 14.22
C LEU A 596 -14.41 -12.74 14.99
N PHE A 597 -14.52 -11.48 14.56
CA PHE A 597 -15.44 -10.49 15.11
C PHE A 597 -16.92 -10.90 14.96
N GLU A 598 -17.33 -11.41 13.78
CA GLU A 598 -18.66 -11.98 13.56
C GLU A 598 -18.86 -13.25 14.42
N ARG A 599 -17.88 -14.16 14.45
CA ARG A 599 -17.99 -15.40 15.24
C ARG A 599 -18.24 -15.11 16.71
N LEU A 600 -17.41 -14.27 17.33
CA LEU A 600 -17.52 -13.88 18.74
C LEU A 600 -18.82 -13.12 19.02
N THR A 601 -19.21 -12.17 18.16
CA THR A 601 -20.55 -11.53 18.21
C THR A 601 -21.66 -12.58 18.22
N SER A 602 -21.59 -13.58 17.33
CA SER A 602 -22.62 -14.61 17.15
C SER A 602 -22.66 -15.67 18.27
N LEU A 603 -21.74 -15.57 19.24
CA LEU A 603 -21.64 -16.37 20.46
C LEU A 603 -22.01 -15.54 21.72
N GLY A 604 -22.43 -14.29 21.56
CA GLY A 604 -22.85 -13.43 22.68
C GLY A 604 -21.72 -12.78 23.46
N GLN A 605 -20.51 -12.67 22.89
CA GLN A 605 -19.43 -11.91 23.52
C GLN A 605 -19.83 -10.42 23.66
N PRO A 606 -19.64 -9.81 24.85
CA PRO A 606 -19.91 -8.39 25.04
C PRO A 606 -19.13 -7.52 24.06
N LYS A 607 -19.76 -6.44 23.60
CA LYS A 607 -19.12 -5.45 22.73
C LYS A 607 -19.61 -4.05 23.03
N HIS A 608 -18.69 -3.09 23.04
CA HIS A 608 -19.03 -1.67 23.04
C HIS A 608 -19.63 -1.32 21.68
N LEU A 609 -20.68 -0.49 21.67
CA LEU A 609 -21.21 0.11 20.45
C LEU A 609 -20.78 1.59 20.45
N LEU A 610 -20.16 2.04 19.36
CA LEU A 610 -20.01 3.47 19.10
C LEU A 610 -21.36 3.95 18.56
N ASP A 611 -22.06 4.75 19.36
CA ASP A 611 -23.50 4.99 19.24
C ASP A 611 -23.89 6.40 18.74
N VAL A 612 -22.92 7.24 18.38
CA VAL A 612 -23.16 8.54 17.73
C VAL A 612 -22.46 8.58 16.37
N GLN A 613 -23.17 8.95 15.30
CA GLN A 613 -22.63 9.07 13.95
C GLN A 613 -22.48 10.54 13.52
N TYR A 614 -21.34 10.87 12.91
CA TYR A 614 -20.93 12.26 12.59
C TYR A 614 -20.77 12.52 11.08
N ARG A 615 -21.29 11.62 10.21
CA ARG A 615 -21.07 11.63 8.75
C ARG A 615 -22.34 11.97 7.95
N MET A 616 -23.42 11.28 8.23
CA MET A 616 -24.61 11.27 7.38
C MET A 616 -25.58 12.36 7.83
N HIS A 617 -26.16 13.11 6.89
CA HIS A 617 -27.33 13.94 7.18
C HIS A 617 -28.47 13.07 7.77
N PRO A 618 -29.27 13.55 8.75
CA PRO A 618 -30.32 12.75 9.40
C PRO A 618 -31.34 12.06 8.46
N TRP A 619 -31.66 12.69 7.32
CA TRP A 619 -32.49 12.07 6.27
C TRP A 619 -31.85 10.81 5.63
N ILE A 620 -30.53 10.68 5.66
CA ILE A 620 -29.78 9.53 5.16
C ILE A 620 -29.64 8.48 6.26
N SER A 621 -29.19 8.87 7.47
CA SER A 621 -28.90 7.94 8.58
C SER A 621 -30.15 7.17 9.05
N LYS A 622 -31.33 7.80 9.03
CA LYS A 622 -32.58 7.25 9.59
C LYS A 622 -32.92 5.82 9.15
N PHE A 623 -32.80 5.49 7.86
CA PHE A 623 -33.13 4.13 7.40
C PHE A 623 -32.06 3.10 7.80
N PRO A 624 -30.75 3.28 7.52
CA PRO A 624 -29.70 2.38 7.99
C PRO A 624 -29.72 2.14 9.50
N VAL A 625 -29.87 3.19 10.31
CA VAL A 625 -29.89 3.12 11.79
C VAL A 625 -31.01 2.21 12.28
N VAL A 626 -32.23 2.38 11.78
CA VAL A 626 -33.36 1.50 12.14
C VAL A 626 -33.17 0.08 11.60
N SER A 627 -32.94 -0.06 10.29
CA SER A 627 -33.04 -1.34 9.59
C SER A 627 -31.85 -2.28 9.80
N PHE A 628 -30.65 -1.76 10.11
CA PHE A 628 -29.44 -2.59 10.30
C PHE A 628 -28.92 -2.59 11.75
N TYR A 629 -29.18 -1.52 12.51
CA TYR A 629 -28.68 -1.32 13.87
C TYR A 629 -29.78 -1.21 14.93
N GLY A 630 -31.06 -1.37 14.56
CA GLY A 630 -32.17 -1.47 15.53
C GLY A 630 -32.54 -0.16 16.21
N GLY A 631 -32.16 0.99 15.66
CA GLY A 631 -32.46 2.31 16.23
C GLY A 631 -31.50 2.79 17.31
N THR A 632 -30.42 2.06 17.60
CA THR A 632 -29.52 2.34 18.74
C THR A 632 -28.35 3.29 18.40
N ILE A 633 -28.50 4.17 17.41
CA ILE A 633 -27.46 5.13 16.99
C ILE A 633 -28.08 6.52 16.86
N ALA A 634 -27.48 7.51 17.49
CA ALA A 634 -27.85 8.92 17.40
C ALA A 634 -27.08 9.65 16.29
N ASP A 635 -27.66 10.75 15.81
CA ASP A 635 -26.99 11.70 14.93
C ASP A 635 -26.20 12.73 15.77
N GLY A 636 -24.94 12.99 15.39
CA GLY A 636 -24.05 13.91 16.11
C GLY A 636 -24.41 15.39 15.94
N PRO A 637 -23.95 16.27 16.85
CA PRO A 637 -24.30 17.70 16.83
C PRO A 637 -23.85 18.41 15.54
N ASN A 638 -22.79 17.93 14.89
CA ASN A 638 -22.30 18.48 13.62
C ASN A 638 -23.25 18.22 12.44
N VAL A 639 -23.92 17.06 12.39
CA VAL A 639 -24.88 16.71 11.33
C VAL A 639 -26.31 17.18 11.63
N LEU A 640 -26.58 17.56 12.89
CA LEU A 640 -27.83 18.19 13.32
C LEU A 640 -27.84 19.71 13.11
N ASN A 641 -26.68 20.34 12.88
CA ASN A 641 -26.63 21.76 12.53
C ASN A 641 -27.25 22.00 11.14
N ARG A 642 -28.04 23.08 11.01
CA ARG A 642 -28.67 23.50 9.74
C ARG A 642 -27.65 23.77 8.64
N ASP A 643 -26.44 24.24 8.99
CA ASP A 643 -25.36 24.49 8.03
C ASP A 643 -24.82 23.20 7.37
N TYR A 644 -25.16 22.03 7.92
CA TYR A 644 -24.83 20.72 7.35
C TYR A 644 -25.78 20.30 6.22
N GLU A 645 -26.95 20.92 6.07
CA GLU A 645 -27.83 20.66 4.94
C GLU A 645 -27.29 21.34 3.67
N ARG A 646 -26.55 20.59 2.85
CA ARG A 646 -26.13 21.05 1.52
C ARG A 646 -27.20 20.69 0.48
N ARG A 647 -27.52 21.64 -0.39
CA ARG A 647 -28.30 21.41 -1.62
C ARG A 647 -27.42 21.75 -2.82
N TYR A 648 -27.17 20.76 -3.66
CA TYR A 648 -26.30 20.86 -4.84
C TYR A 648 -27.06 20.98 -6.16
N LEU A 649 -28.36 20.69 -6.16
CA LEU A 649 -29.29 20.91 -7.27
C LEU A 649 -30.60 21.48 -6.71
N THR A 650 -31.42 22.09 -7.57
CA THR A 650 -32.71 22.69 -7.21
C THR A 650 -33.86 21.69 -7.26
N GLY A 651 -34.85 21.85 -6.38
CA GLY A 651 -36.06 21.01 -6.33
C GLY A 651 -36.01 19.84 -5.34
N PRO A 652 -37.17 19.24 -4.99
CA PRO A 652 -37.29 18.26 -3.91
C PRO A 652 -36.66 16.90 -4.24
N MET A 653 -36.58 16.54 -5.53
CA MET A 653 -35.97 15.29 -6.05
C MET A 653 -34.48 15.15 -5.68
N TYR A 654 -33.80 16.27 -5.41
CA TYR A 654 -32.36 16.33 -5.14
C TYR A 654 -32.06 16.78 -3.70
N GLY A 655 -32.97 16.51 -2.75
CA GLY A 655 -32.74 16.70 -1.32
C GLY A 655 -31.75 15.69 -0.73
N SER A 656 -31.51 15.76 0.58
CA SER A 656 -30.49 14.94 1.27
C SER A 656 -30.68 13.42 1.12
N TYR A 657 -31.92 12.96 0.97
CA TYR A 657 -32.24 11.56 0.65
C TYR A 657 -33.38 11.53 -0.36
N SER A 658 -33.25 10.75 -1.43
CA SER A 658 -34.29 10.59 -2.45
C SER A 658 -34.20 9.24 -3.16
N PHE A 659 -35.35 8.63 -3.43
CA PHE A 659 -35.52 7.53 -4.37
C PHE A 659 -36.13 8.08 -5.65
N ILE A 660 -35.44 7.91 -6.77
CA ILE A 660 -35.81 8.40 -8.10
C ILE A 660 -36.16 7.18 -8.96
N ASN A 661 -37.45 6.95 -9.16
CA ASN A 661 -37.98 5.82 -9.91
C ASN A 661 -37.70 5.97 -11.41
N ILE A 662 -37.16 4.92 -12.02
CA ILE A 662 -36.93 4.80 -13.46
C ILE A 662 -37.63 3.52 -13.93
N ASP A 663 -38.91 3.66 -14.31
CA ASP A 663 -39.70 2.59 -14.96
C ASP A 663 -39.25 2.42 -16.43
N GLY A 664 -39.54 1.27 -17.03
CA GLY A 664 -39.31 0.98 -18.46
C GLY A 664 -37.87 0.70 -18.90
N GLY A 665 -36.85 0.83 -18.04
CA GLY A 665 -35.47 0.47 -18.40
C GLY A 665 -35.29 -1.05 -18.53
N ASN A 666 -34.75 -1.55 -19.65
CA ASN A 666 -34.41 -2.98 -19.81
C ASN A 666 -33.00 -3.28 -19.28
N GLU A 667 -32.87 -4.27 -18.37
CA GLU A 667 -31.57 -4.81 -17.98
C GLU A 667 -31.01 -5.73 -19.08
N SER A 668 -29.74 -5.56 -19.44
CA SER A 668 -29.06 -6.34 -20.49
C SER A 668 -27.64 -6.73 -20.08
N THR A 669 -27.01 -7.66 -20.79
CA THR A 669 -25.61 -8.05 -20.56
C THR A 669 -24.63 -7.14 -21.31
N GLY A 670 -23.55 -6.74 -20.66
CA GLY A 670 -22.51 -5.89 -21.25
C GLY A 670 -21.83 -6.47 -22.49
N LYS A 671 -21.32 -5.60 -23.37
CA LYS A 671 -20.60 -6.00 -24.60
C LYS A 671 -19.25 -6.70 -24.34
N HIS A 672 -18.72 -6.61 -23.12
CA HIS A 672 -17.38 -7.07 -22.75
C HIS A 672 -17.34 -8.01 -21.52
N ASP A 673 -18.46 -8.24 -20.84
CA ASP A 673 -18.60 -9.24 -19.78
C ASP A 673 -20.05 -9.71 -19.65
N ARG A 674 -20.28 -10.80 -18.91
CA ARG A 674 -21.62 -11.27 -18.55
C ARG A 674 -22.22 -10.49 -17.36
N SER A 675 -21.78 -9.25 -17.11
CA SER A 675 -22.33 -8.39 -16.07
C SER A 675 -23.55 -7.64 -16.60
N LEU A 676 -24.44 -7.21 -15.71
CA LEU A 676 -25.64 -6.47 -16.09
C LEU A 676 -25.33 -4.98 -16.27
N ILE A 677 -26.04 -4.38 -17.23
CA ILE A 677 -26.12 -2.95 -17.48
C ILE A 677 -27.59 -2.53 -17.58
N ASN A 678 -27.87 -1.28 -17.21
CA ASN A 678 -29.13 -0.59 -17.47
C ASN A 678 -28.76 0.77 -18.10
N PRO A 679 -28.76 0.87 -19.45
CA PRO A 679 -28.31 2.06 -20.15
C PRO A 679 -29.17 3.30 -19.90
N VAL A 680 -30.44 3.12 -19.52
CA VAL A 680 -31.39 4.18 -19.15
C VAL A 680 -31.00 4.79 -17.80
N GLU A 681 -30.75 3.95 -16.77
CA GLU A 681 -30.16 4.41 -15.51
C GLU A 681 -28.80 5.09 -15.75
N ALA A 682 -27.94 4.52 -16.61
CA ALA A 682 -26.63 5.10 -16.89
C ALA A 682 -26.71 6.47 -17.60
N ALA A 683 -27.75 6.71 -18.42
CA ALA A 683 -28.02 8.03 -19.00
C ALA A 683 -28.58 9.02 -17.96
N ALA A 684 -29.49 8.56 -17.09
CA ALA A 684 -30.02 9.36 -15.99
C ALA A 684 -28.92 9.81 -15.02
N VAL A 685 -28.05 8.89 -14.58
CA VAL A 685 -26.85 9.20 -13.79
C VAL A 685 -25.98 10.25 -14.49
N ALA A 686 -25.72 10.07 -15.80
CA ALA A 686 -24.88 10.99 -16.54
C ALA A 686 -25.47 12.41 -16.61
N ARG A 687 -26.79 12.56 -16.80
CA ARG A 687 -27.46 13.87 -16.76
C ARG A 687 -27.42 14.51 -15.36
N ILE A 688 -27.57 13.73 -14.29
CA ILE A 688 -27.45 14.26 -12.91
C ILE A 688 -26.02 14.76 -12.65
N VAL A 689 -24.99 14.02 -13.07
CA VAL A 689 -23.58 14.46 -12.95
C VAL A 689 -23.31 15.72 -13.80
N GLN A 690 -23.88 15.83 -15.00
CA GLN A 690 -23.81 17.05 -15.82
C GLN A 690 -24.43 18.27 -15.11
N LYS A 691 -25.60 18.12 -14.49
CA LYS A 691 -26.26 19.19 -13.71
C LYS A 691 -25.42 19.57 -12.49
N LEU A 692 -24.87 18.58 -11.75
CA LEU A 692 -23.99 18.81 -10.60
C LEU A 692 -22.72 19.57 -10.97
N PHE A 693 -22.09 19.22 -12.10
CA PHE A 693 -20.91 19.93 -12.60
C PHE A 693 -21.23 21.38 -12.93
N LYS A 694 -22.35 21.63 -13.65
CA LYS A 694 -22.78 22.99 -13.99
C LYS A 694 -23.01 23.84 -12.74
N GLU A 695 -23.77 23.36 -11.76
CA GLU A 695 -24.02 24.08 -10.51
C GLU A 695 -22.73 24.29 -9.70
N SER A 696 -21.80 23.33 -9.70
CA SER A 696 -20.48 23.47 -9.06
C SER A 696 -19.67 24.62 -9.68
N VAL A 697 -19.62 24.70 -11.01
CA VAL A 697 -18.94 25.78 -11.75
C VAL A 697 -19.64 27.12 -11.54
N ASP A 698 -20.96 27.18 -11.74
CA ASP A 698 -21.76 28.41 -11.64
C ASP A 698 -21.73 29.02 -10.22
N THR A 699 -21.70 28.17 -9.18
CA THR A 699 -21.66 28.62 -7.76
C THR A 699 -20.26 28.64 -7.15
N ARG A 700 -19.23 28.17 -7.88
CA ARG A 700 -17.86 27.93 -7.40
C ARG A 700 -17.80 27.11 -6.10
N ARG A 701 -18.69 26.13 -5.97
CA ARG A 701 -18.73 25.21 -4.82
C ARG A 701 -18.00 23.93 -5.16
N GLU A 702 -17.11 23.52 -4.27
CA GLU A 702 -16.50 22.19 -4.34
C GLU A 702 -17.57 21.10 -4.16
N VAL A 703 -17.52 20.08 -5.01
CA VAL A 703 -18.44 18.93 -4.95
C VAL A 703 -17.68 17.65 -5.29
N ARG A 704 -17.71 16.68 -4.36
CA ARG A 704 -17.15 15.34 -4.58
C ARG A 704 -18.31 14.35 -4.71
N VAL A 705 -18.37 13.67 -5.85
CA VAL A 705 -19.51 12.86 -6.27
C VAL A 705 -19.10 11.39 -6.39
N GLY A 706 -19.70 10.53 -5.58
CA GLY A 706 -19.57 9.08 -5.74
C GLY A 706 -20.72 8.51 -6.57
N VAL A 707 -20.40 7.72 -7.58
CA VAL A 707 -21.38 6.90 -8.30
C VAL A 707 -21.13 5.44 -7.97
N VAL A 708 -22.16 4.78 -7.44
CA VAL A 708 -22.08 3.42 -6.89
C VAL A 708 -23.08 2.51 -7.59
N SER A 709 -22.65 1.31 -7.97
CA SER A 709 -23.55 0.26 -8.50
C SER A 709 -23.05 -1.13 -8.11
N PRO A 710 -23.93 -2.14 -7.90
CA PRO A 710 -23.48 -3.51 -7.62
C PRO A 710 -22.86 -4.24 -8.83
N TYR A 711 -23.01 -3.73 -10.06
CA TYR A 711 -22.58 -4.42 -11.28
C TYR A 711 -21.36 -3.76 -11.96
N LYS A 712 -20.27 -4.53 -12.14
CA LYS A 712 -19.05 -4.07 -12.85
C LYS A 712 -19.32 -3.66 -14.31
N GLY A 713 -20.34 -4.23 -14.96
CA GLY A 713 -20.82 -3.78 -16.27
C GLY A 713 -21.33 -2.34 -16.21
N GLN A 714 -22.29 -2.06 -15.32
CA GLN A 714 -22.88 -0.72 -15.16
C GLN A 714 -21.84 0.33 -14.77
N VAL A 715 -20.90 -0.02 -13.87
CA VAL A 715 -19.78 0.86 -13.49
C VAL A 715 -19.01 1.31 -14.73
N ARG A 716 -18.68 0.40 -15.66
CA ARG A 716 -18.01 0.74 -16.92
C ARG A 716 -18.89 1.54 -17.88
N ALA A 717 -20.15 1.15 -18.05
CA ALA A 717 -21.10 1.88 -18.91
C ALA A 717 -21.31 3.35 -18.47
N ILE A 718 -21.23 3.62 -17.16
CA ILE A 718 -21.26 4.98 -16.62
C ILE A 718 -19.89 5.68 -16.77
N GLN A 719 -18.77 5.00 -16.49
CA GLN A 719 -17.42 5.55 -16.72
C GLN A 719 -17.22 5.98 -18.18
N GLU A 720 -17.69 5.17 -19.14
CA GLU A 720 -17.68 5.44 -20.58
C GLU A 720 -18.54 6.68 -20.93
N LYS A 721 -19.73 6.82 -20.34
CA LYS A 721 -20.60 8.01 -20.52
C LYS A 721 -20.05 9.30 -19.88
N LEU A 722 -19.12 9.21 -18.92
CA LEU A 722 -18.52 10.35 -18.23
C LEU A 722 -17.06 10.62 -18.64
N ALA A 723 -16.51 9.84 -19.58
CA ALA A 723 -15.09 9.78 -19.87
C ALA A 723 -14.51 11.15 -20.30
N GLY A 724 -13.50 11.62 -19.57
CA GLY A 724 -12.75 12.84 -19.88
C GLY A 724 -13.45 14.18 -19.54
N ALA A 725 -14.76 14.20 -19.32
CA ALA A 725 -15.54 15.44 -19.22
C ALA A 725 -15.21 16.33 -18.01
N TYR A 726 -14.69 15.75 -16.91
CA TYR A 726 -14.51 16.45 -15.63
C TYR A 726 -13.11 16.30 -15.01
N ALA A 727 -12.22 15.54 -15.65
CA ALA A 727 -10.95 15.09 -15.03
C ALA A 727 -9.87 16.19 -14.88
N THR A 728 -10.18 17.42 -15.31
CA THR A 728 -9.26 18.57 -15.33
C THR A 728 -9.82 19.79 -14.60
N HIS A 729 -10.99 19.69 -13.96
CA HIS A 729 -11.62 20.81 -13.27
C HIS A 729 -11.27 20.80 -11.78
N ASP A 730 -10.76 21.91 -11.27
CA ASP A 730 -10.48 22.05 -9.84
C ASP A 730 -11.80 22.14 -9.04
N GLY A 731 -11.78 21.68 -7.79
CA GLY A 731 -12.95 21.64 -6.90
C GLY A 731 -14.07 20.63 -7.26
N PHE A 732 -14.12 20.05 -8.47
CA PHE A 732 -15.15 19.06 -8.84
C PHE A 732 -14.54 17.68 -9.16
N SER A 733 -15.01 16.64 -8.47
CA SER A 733 -14.51 15.27 -8.70
C SER A 733 -15.62 14.22 -8.73
N VAL A 734 -15.47 13.23 -9.61
CA VAL A 734 -16.44 12.13 -9.78
C VAL A 734 -15.72 10.77 -9.71
N LYS A 735 -16.16 9.90 -8.80
CA LYS A 735 -15.60 8.55 -8.62
C LYS A 735 -16.70 7.51 -8.88
N VAL A 736 -16.58 6.75 -9.98
CA VAL A 736 -17.54 5.70 -10.34
C VAL A 736 -16.93 4.33 -9.99
N ARG A 737 -17.53 3.57 -9.07
CA ARG A 737 -17.03 2.24 -8.64
C ARG A 737 -18.16 1.27 -8.29
N SER A 738 -17.81 0.00 -8.06
CA SER A 738 -18.72 -0.95 -7.44
C SER A 738 -18.93 -0.64 -5.96
N VAL A 739 -20.01 -1.16 -5.34
CA VAL A 739 -20.24 -1.09 -3.87
C VAL A 739 -18.98 -1.50 -3.11
N ASP A 740 -18.44 -2.67 -3.44
CA ASP A 740 -17.23 -3.25 -2.83
C ASP A 740 -16.00 -2.36 -3.03
N GLY A 741 -15.86 -1.72 -4.20
CA GLY A 741 -14.79 -0.76 -4.49
C GLY A 741 -14.97 0.63 -3.86
N PHE A 742 -16.12 0.89 -3.23
CA PHE A 742 -16.44 2.11 -2.48
C PHE A 742 -16.33 1.91 -0.95
N GLN A 743 -15.88 0.74 -0.50
CA GLN A 743 -15.58 0.49 0.92
C GLN A 743 -14.44 1.42 1.40
N GLY A 744 -14.48 1.82 2.67
CA GLY A 744 -13.63 2.87 3.24
C GLY A 744 -14.03 4.29 2.81
N ALA A 745 -14.23 4.52 1.51
CA ALA A 745 -14.54 5.83 0.93
C ALA A 745 -15.87 6.45 1.42
N GLU A 746 -15.96 7.77 1.25
CA GLU A 746 -17.10 8.64 1.54
C GLU A 746 -17.07 9.88 0.62
N GLU A 747 -18.22 10.33 0.13
CA GLU A 747 -18.32 11.54 -0.71
C GLU A 747 -19.53 12.41 -0.30
N ASP A 748 -19.59 13.62 -0.84
CA ASP A 748 -20.56 14.64 -0.43
C ASP A 748 -21.95 14.34 -1.02
N VAL A 749 -21.97 13.89 -2.28
CA VAL A 749 -23.14 13.36 -2.99
C VAL A 749 -22.86 11.91 -3.42
N ILE A 750 -23.80 11.00 -3.16
CA ILE A 750 -23.78 9.63 -3.71
C ILE A 750 -24.99 9.42 -4.63
N ILE A 751 -24.71 8.94 -5.83
CA ILE A 751 -25.71 8.48 -6.79
C ILE A 751 -25.60 6.96 -6.88
N PHE A 752 -26.64 6.24 -6.46
CA PHE A 752 -26.68 4.77 -6.51
C PHE A 752 -27.51 4.30 -7.71
N SER A 753 -26.92 3.50 -8.60
CA SER A 753 -27.61 2.86 -9.73
C SER A 753 -27.87 1.38 -9.42
N ALA A 754 -29.13 1.03 -9.19
CA ALA A 754 -29.56 -0.31 -8.81
C ALA A 754 -29.50 -1.34 -9.95
N VAL A 755 -29.58 -0.89 -11.21
CA VAL A 755 -29.58 -1.66 -12.47
C VAL A 755 -30.82 -2.52 -12.71
N ARG A 756 -31.37 -3.14 -11.66
CA ARG A 756 -32.31 -4.25 -11.80
C ARG A 756 -33.72 -3.79 -12.16
N SER A 757 -34.16 -4.24 -13.33
CA SER A 757 -35.49 -4.00 -13.88
C SER A 757 -35.88 -5.23 -14.70
N ASN A 758 -36.76 -6.07 -14.14
CA ASN A 758 -37.22 -7.30 -14.76
C ASN A 758 -38.56 -7.77 -14.17
N THR A 759 -39.45 -8.26 -15.02
CA THR A 759 -40.79 -8.77 -14.64
C THR A 759 -40.77 -9.93 -13.64
N ALA A 760 -39.63 -10.61 -13.49
CA ALA A 760 -39.44 -11.70 -12.54
C ALA A 760 -39.07 -11.25 -11.11
N GLY A 761 -38.91 -9.93 -10.85
CA GLY A 761 -38.63 -9.41 -9.51
C GLY A 761 -37.26 -9.81 -8.94
N LYS A 762 -36.31 -10.20 -9.79
CA LYS A 762 -35.00 -10.72 -9.36
C LYS A 762 -34.03 -9.57 -9.14
N ILE A 763 -33.59 -9.36 -7.90
CA ILE A 763 -32.65 -8.26 -7.56
C ILE A 763 -31.17 -8.69 -7.51
N GLY A 764 -30.87 -10.00 -7.46
CA GLY A 764 -29.49 -10.52 -7.57
C GLY A 764 -28.56 -10.03 -6.45
N PHE A 765 -27.46 -9.36 -6.80
CA PHE A 765 -26.46 -8.86 -5.83
C PHE A 765 -27.05 -7.88 -4.80
N LEU A 766 -28.17 -7.21 -5.11
CA LEU A 766 -28.91 -6.35 -4.19
C LEU A 766 -29.59 -7.11 -3.03
N ALA A 767 -29.68 -8.45 -3.09
CA ALA A 767 -30.19 -9.25 -1.97
C ALA A 767 -29.23 -9.28 -0.77
N ASP A 768 -27.96 -8.88 -0.97
CA ASP A 768 -26.96 -8.74 0.07
C ASP A 768 -27.24 -7.48 0.93
N ILE A 769 -27.61 -7.73 2.19
CA ILE A 769 -27.95 -6.67 3.15
C ILE A 769 -26.71 -5.87 3.60
N ASN A 770 -25.54 -6.50 3.65
CA ASN A 770 -24.29 -5.85 4.07
C ASN A 770 -23.76 -4.93 2.97
N ARG A 771 -23.84 -5.35 1.69
CA ARG A 771 -23.62 -4.46 0.52
C ARG A 771 -24.62 -3.30 0.48
N THR A 772 -25.89 -3.58 0.75
CA THR A 772 -26.93 -2.53 0.79
C THR A 772 -26.62 -1.50 1.87
N ASN A 773 -26.25 -1.93 3.08
CA ASN A 773 -25.82 -1.04 4.15
C ASN A 773 -24.55 -0.22 3.80
N VAL A 774 -23.53 -0.84 3.21
CA VAL A 774 -22.33 -0.10 2.72
C VAL A 774 -22.75 0.98 1.72
N ALA A 775 -23.55 0.65 0.72
CA ALA A 775 -23.98 1.59 -0.33
C ALA A 775 -24.75 2.81 0.22
N LEU A 776 -25.70 2.59 1.13
CA LEU A 776 -26.51 3.66 1.73
C LEU A 776 -25.71 4.57 2.69
N THR A 777 -24.50 4.18 3.11
CA THR A 777 -23.72 4.85 4.16
C THR A 777 -22.42 5.50 3.65
N ARG A 778 -22.30 5.68 2.34
CA ARG A 778 -21.16 6.38 1.68
C ARG A 778 -21.36 7.91 1.61
N ALA A 779 -22.59 8.40 1.75
CA ALA A 779 -22.93 9.80 1.56
C ALA A 779 -22.75 10.63 2.84
N LYS A 780 -22.31 11.89 2.68
CA LYS A 780 -22.40 12.90 3.73
C LYS A 780 -23.73 13.67 3.67
N HIS A 781 -23.96 14.40 2.58
CA HIS A 781 -25.04 15.38 2.50
C HIS A 781 -26.22 14.93 1.64
N CYS A 782 -25.95 14.27 0.50
CA CYS A 782 -26.99 13.79 -0.43
C CYS A 782 -26.81 12.32 -0.83
N LEU A 783 -27.89 11.54 -0.75
CA LEU A 783 -27.99 10.18 -1.30
C LEU A 783 -29.19 10.08 -2.25
N TRP A 784 -28.93 9.81 -3.53
CA TRP A 784 -29.93 9.66 -4.58
C TRP A 784 -29.90 8.24 -5.14
N ILE A 785 -30.98 7.50 -4.95
CA ILE A 785 -31.13 6.10 -5.35
C ILE A 785 -31.92 6.06 -6.66
N LEU A 786 -31.33 5.54 -7.73
CA LEU A 786 -31.94 5.36 -9.05
C LEU A 786 -32.22 3.87 -9.29
N GLY A 787 -33.41 3.55 -9.80
CA GLY A 787 -33.78 2.20 -10.24
C GLY A 787 -35.29 2.00 -10.37
N ASP A 788 -35.69 0.82 -10.86
CA ASP A 788 -37.10 0.44 -10.97
C ASP A 788 -37.67 0.03 -9.61
N ALA A 789 -38.57 0.86 -9.07
CA ALA A 789 -39.28 0.60 -7.81
C ALA A 789 -40.13 -0.68 -7.85
N LYS A 790 -40.63 -1.09 -9.01
CA LYS A 790 -41.50 -2.27 -9.20
C LYS A 790 -40.70 -3.56 -9.04
N THR A 791 -39.57 -3.69 -9.73
CA THR A 791 -38.62 -4.81 -9.58
C THR A 791 -38.04 -4.84 -8.16
N LEU A 792 -37.67 -3.69 -7.60
CA LEU A 792 -37.05 -3.61 -6.27
C LEU A 792 -38.03 -3.90 -5.11
N ALA A 793 -39.32 -3.57 -5.24
CA ALA A 793 -40.33 -3.80 -4.21
C ALA A 793 -41.11 -5.13 -4.32
N SER A 794 -40.95 -5.87 -5.43
CA SER A 794 -41.64 -7.13 -5.68
C SER A 794 -41.33 -8.23 -4.64
N GLY A 795 -40.06 -8.31 -4.20
CA GLY A 795 -39.59 -9.34 -3.27
C GLY A 795 -39.81 -9.01 -1.79
N LYS A 796 -39.70 -10.03 -0.92
CA LYS A 796 -39.57 -9.84 0.53
C LYS A 796 -38.10 -9.55 0.89
N THR A 797 -37.61 -8.39 0.46
CA THR A 797 -36.20 -7.97 0.57
C THR A 797 -36.08 -6.61 1.28
N ILE A 798 -34.86 -6.25 1.68
CA ILE A 798 -34.57 -4.91 2.22
C ILE A 798 -34.95 -3.78 1.23
N TRP A 799 -34.86 -4.04 -0.08
CA TRP A 799 -35.18 -3.05 -1.12
C TRP A 799 -36.67 -2.70 -1.19
N ARG A 800 -37.56 -3.63 -0.85
CA ARG A 800 -38.98 -3.32 -0.62
C ARG A 800 -39.18 -2.37 0.56
N GLN A 801 -38.38 -2.50 1.63
CA GLN A 801 -38.44 -1.61 2.79
C GLN A 801 -37.89 -0.22 2.44
N ILE A 802 -36.80 -0.14 1.65
CA ILE A 802 -36.24 1.13 1.14
C ILE A 802 -37.27 1.89 0.28
N VAL A 803 -37.96 1.20 -0.64
CA VAL A 803 -38.99 1.81 -1.49
C VAL A 803 -40.23 2.25 -0.69
N ALA A 804 -40.62 1.49 0.33
CA ALA A 804 -41.72 1.87 1.24
C ALA A 804 -41.35 3.10 2.08
N ASP A 805 -40.22 3.05 2.80
CA ASP A 805 -39.71 4.16 3.61
C ASP A 805 -39.50 5.44 2.79
N ALA A 806 -39.02 5.34 1.54
CA ALA A 806 -38.92 6.50 0.65
C ALA A 806 -40.29 7.12 0.34
N LYS A 807 -41.35 6.32 0.18
CA LYS A 807 -42.73 6.82 -0.03
C LYS A 807 -43.31 7.40 1.25
N ASP A 808 -43.20 6.68 2.37
CA ASP A 808 -43.72 7.08 3.68
C ASP A 808 -43.07 8.39 4.18
N ARG A 809 -41.80 8.64 3.81
CA ARG A 809 -41.07 9.88 4.14
C ARG A 809 -41.25 11.02 3.12
N GLY A 810 -42.05 10.83 2.06
CA GLY A 810 -42.23 11.84 1.00
C GLY A 810 -40.96 12.12 0.19
N ARG A 811 -40.12 11.10 0.00
CA ARG A 811 -38.81 11.13 -0.69
C ARG A 811 -38.76 10.20 -1.91
N PHE A 812 -39.91 9.82 -2.44
CA PHE A 812 -40.06 9.02 -3.65
C PHE A 812 -40.52 9.95 -4.79
N PHE A 813 -39.80 9.94 -5.91
CA PHE A 813 -40.02 10.81 -7.07
C PHE A 813 -39.95 9.99 -8.36
N GLU A 814 -40.61 10.43 -9.42
CA GLU A 814 -40.50 9.79 -10.73
C GLU A 814 -39.47 10.55 -11.58
N ALA A 815 -38.58 9.85 -12.29
CA ALA A 815 -37.54 10.50 -13.10
C ALA A 815 -38.10 11.44 -14.20
N LYS A 816 -39.34 11.20 -14.62
CA LYS A 816 -40.08 12.03 -15.59
C LYS A 816 -40.51 13.40 -15.06
N ASP A 817 -40.48 13.60 -13.73
CA ASP A 817 -40.90 14.84 -13.08
C ASP A 817 -39.86 15.96 -13.22
N ASP A 818 -38.60 15.60 -13.54
CA ASP A 818 -37.53 16.52 -13.94
C ASP A 818 -37.33 16.44 -15.46
N LYS A 819 -37.51 17.56 -16.18
CA LYS A 819 -37.51 17.55 -17.66
C LYS A 819 -36.17 17.08 -18.23
N ASP A 820 -35.04 17.58 -17.70
CA ASP A 820 -33.71 17.19 -18.16
C ASP A 820 -33.48 15.68 -18.03
N LEU A 821 -33.92 15.10 -16.93
CA LEU A 821 -33.82 13.69 -16.65
C LEU A 821 -34.76 12.86 -17.52
N SER A 822 -36.00 13.33 -17.73
CA SER A 822 -36.99 12.76 -18.64
C SER A 822 -36.47 12.68 -20.08
N ASP A 823 -35.96 13.80 -20.63
CA ASP A 823 -35.41 13.87 -21.98
C ASP A 823 -34.21 12.91 -22.16
N ALA A 824 -33.38 12.76 -21.12
CA ALA A 824 -32.25 11.81 -21.11
C ALA A 824 -32.68 10.34 -21.02
N VAL A 825 -33.72 10.04 -20.24
CA VAL A 825 -34.32 8.70 -20.10
C VAL A 825 -35.01 8.26 -21.38
N ILE A 826 -35.85 9.13 -21.96
CA ILE A 826 -36.59 8.87 -23.21
C ILE A 826 -35.62 8.61 -24.36
N LYS A 827 -34.59 9.45 -24.53
CA LYS A 827 -33.59 9.22 -25.57
C LYS A 827 -32.87 7.88 -25.40
N ALA A 828 -32.46 7.53 -24.18
CA ALA A 828 -31.76 6.28 -23.93
C ALA A 828 -32.63 5.02 -24.15
N ALA A 829 -33.96 5.15 -24.06
CA ALA A 829 -34.89 4.09 -24.43
C ALA A 829 -35.05 3.96 -25.96
N ILE A 830 -35.16 5.08 -26.69
CA ILE A 830 -35.21 5.07 -28.16
C ILE A 830 -33.91 4.50 -28.76
N ASP A 831 -32.75 4.96 -28.26
CA ASP A 831 -31.42 4.44 -28.66
C ASP A 831 -31.29 2.91 -28.44
N LEU A 832 -32.09 2.32 -27.53
CA LEU A 832 -32.14 0.87 -27.28
C LEU A 832 -33.10 0.13 -28.21
N ASP A 833 -34.32 0.64 -28.38
CA ASP A 833 -35.33 0.02 -29.25
C ASP A 833 -34.89 0.00 -30.72
N GLU A 834 -34.21 1.05 -31.19
CA GLU A 834 -33.60 1.07 -32.53
C GLU A 834 -32.57 -0.06 -32.68
N VAL A 835 -31.66 -0.23 -31.71
CA VAL A 835 -30.63 -1.29 -31.73
C VAL A 835 -31.26 -2.68 -31.64
N GLU A 836 -32.28 -2.89 -30.80
CA GLU A 836 -33.02 -4.14 -30.77
C GLU A 836 -33.75 -4.43 -32.10
N SER A 837 -34.31 -3.41 -32.76
CA SER A 837 -34.98 -3.57 -34.05
C SER A 837 -34.00 -4.01 -35.15
N LEU A 838 -32.80 -3.42 -35.20
CA LEU A 838 -31.74 -3.76 -36.15
C LEU A 838 -31.24 -5.20 -35.94
N LEU A 839 -31.02 -5.61 -34.68
CA LEU A 839 -30.63 -6.99 -34.35
C LEU A 839 -31.70 -8.01 -34.73
N LYS A 840 -32.99 -7.67 -34.60
CA LYS A 840 -34.11 -8.52 -35.05
C LYS A 840 -34.17 -8.59 -36.59
N PHE A 841 -33.83 -7.52 -37.31
CA PHE A 841 -33.75 -7.50 -38.77
C PHE A 841 -32.61 -8.35 -39.35
N ASP A 842 -31.40 -8.29 -38.79
CA ASP A 842 -30.30 -9.15 -39.26
C ASP A 842 -30.48 -10.62 -38.84
N GLY A 843 -31.11 -10.89 -37.70
CA GLY A 843 -31.54 -12.25 -37.32
C GLY A 843 -32.48 -12.89 -38.35
N LEU A 844 -33.36 -12.09 -38.97
CA LEU A 844 -34.25 -12.53 -40.06
C LEU A 844 -33.51 -12.78 -41.39
N ARG A 845 -32.37 -12.11 -41.65
CA ARG A 845 -31.59 -12.31 -42.88
C ARG A 845 -30.81 -13.61 -42.92
N ILE A 846 -30.39 -14.14 -41.76
CA ILE A 846 -29.75 -15.45 -41.66
C ILE A 846 -30.76 -16.60 -41.95
N GLY A 847 -32.07 -16.31 -41.91
CA GLY A 847 -33.15 -17.29 -42.04
C GLY A 847 -33.61 -17.68 -43.46
N ARG A 848 -33.08 -17.08 -44.54
CA ARG A 848 -33.43 -17.42 -45.95
C ARG A 848 -32.34 -16.98 -46.93
N GLY A 849 -31.63 -17.92 -47.56
CA GLY A 849 -30.53 -17.54 -48.47
C GLY A 849 -29.75 -18.66 -49.18
N GLY A 850 -30.39 -19.79 -49.50
CA GLY A 850 -29.74 -20.82 -50.33
C GLY A 850 -29.78 -20.46 -51.82
N GLY A 851 -28.71 -19.88 -52.38
CA GLY A 851 -28.66 -19.53 -53.81
C GLY A 851 -27.33 -18.98 -54.33
N SER A 852 -26.78 -19.66 -55.35
CA SER A 852 -25.82 -19.18 -56.37
C SER A 852 -24.67 -18.23 -56.00
N ARG A 853 -23.43 -18.68 -56.27
CA ARG A 853 -22.24 -17.81 -56.40
C ARG A 853 -22.39 -16.79 -57.54
N SER A 854 -22.14 -15.52 -57.26
CA SER A 854 -21.38 -14.61 -58.14
C SER A 854 -20.68 -13.58 -57.26
N GLY A 855 -19.55 -13.02 -57.70
CA GLY A 855 -18.70 -12.19 -56.84
C GLY A 855 -18.24 -10.90 -57.52
N VAL A 856 -18.06 -9.85 -56.72
CA VAL A 856 -17.42 -8.59 -57.09
C VAL A 856 -16.47 -8.19 -55.95
N ARG A 857 -15.33 -7.58 -56.29
CA ARG A 857 -14.36 -7.04 -55.32
C ARG A 857 -14.92 -5.78 -54.64
N TRP A 858 -14.65 -5.59 -53.35
CA TRP A 858 -13.47 -4.83 -52.88
C TRP A 858 -13.08 -5.30 -51.48
#